data_AF-A0A349DHI6-F1
#
_entry.id   AF-A0A349DHI6-F1
#
_cell.length_a   1.000
_cell.length_b   1.000
_cell.length_c   1.000
_cell.angle_alpha   90.00
_cell.angle_beta   90.00
_cell.angle_gamma   90.00
#
_symmetry.space_group_name_H-M   'P 1'
#
loop_
_entity.id
_entity.type
_entity.pdbx_description
1 polymer ?
#
loop_
_entity_poly.entity_id
_entity_poly.type
_entity_poly.pdbx_seq_one_letter_code
_entity_poly.pdbx_strand_id
1 'polypeptide(L)'
;MKLPFKNNLFYNLKSNFEHEGRQELPLDELAIEGGEDEEIPLPMGPKNMAQEPMVAYGSTPPSDGYSLAEVQVVIQKIEINQANEISEEMPDKPKVVWGNAQSPAKIKLKFTTLPEPAELEELAFFRIDLMRSLSERDFTYINTLAKFKDSGSSRNYRTKTVSMPNDLEEGTYFLRIIALDEEEYPLNVEEEALEENRIHHQKIKSDTGVFFFTHSEENIASVENLMFPSQEDQTLPEADKVKSVVEHWLYAFINLRLQNISETQPITGTTGFRLKTSRGERLETVYETILKPVNKSLKICLPEKLAIIEQCILANPDQVDPLIVDIKNYGPLREGAITLTETFEGENDWIPASFRVKRAELFAAIQASAAEKKGIWETFDVYNYIELVRDYVEEYQHWLNKLLKKLKKIEELAPEDQEDLYEMVQVAQNLDLVQVKTLLPQQKIGTVYLQTPLHPVRMIWLLNLWDWYQQWEAELLEQEENHPAWIETLQEYLQTNLTPQNNPLLINIEDRVYQYSGEVANGWGLYTIIDQAKKAATDLNPQLHVIKYWQEVLNLSPTYEPLALSAEDIIGQLQSYLVRYPEKKELHVNILNADEGQSLVEAVYWLINQPETQDISYSFTLFANNAGFVQTGVAFQELAEENPELFEQVKVSIATIEELFKAPEEFIGDLTFLVQPFNAQPILLASDAEKLAPTHLQQDLIQAPALLTQINGQVKVSRWVDSMVHFLNEDSPEDQLNQTRSFALWKQLVVANLAGQVTDAIPATQLTLALPEKVLFDKANEASEWVVIKDQHITPDVFDFAPAKHQLPPVLSQDVSSGMVVTHRRGSVAQILDYQLKDIGYNWTDTPERIQKIVEHLDVCGFPWFDFPEKALEMAFTKMLLEQFDFLNDHFIIPVGKHPQWFPSEHQADLLLVAIDTEARNIWVQMIGVASGDNLTEEEIASMKQQIRRDIDNTHKTMLPRLRPHSLLPYRDSLVNELRQFLLFYIKRAIRYQSLDFVVAERYQQFLNHLEVGYDVVTGKLGIIYDQVSFGQIDKKQEENGWLFFEVGSRFVQALLQNL
;
A
#
# COMPACT_ATOMS: atom_id res chain seq x y z
N MET A 1 8.77 -38.89 45.36
CA MET A 1 7.42 -38.47 45.79
C MET A 1 6.64 -38.17 44.52
N LYS A 2 5.64 -38.98 44.15
CA LYS A 2 4.81 -38.73 42.96
C LYS A 2 3.81 -37.63 43.30
N LEU A 3 3.99 -36.43 42.75
CA LEU A 3 3.05 -35.32 42.95
C LEU A 3 1.79 -35.52 42.05
N PRO A 4 0.59 -35.13 42.51
CA PRO A 4 -0.69 -35.48 41.90
C PRO A 4 -1.11 -34.49 40.79
N PHE A 5 -0.20 -34.06 39.91
CA PHE A 5 -0.46 -32.98 38.94
C PHE A 5 -0.95 -33.43 37.55
N LYS A 6 -1.09 -34.73 37.29
CA LYS A 6 -1.23 -35.22 35.91
C LYS A 6 -2.59 -35.09 35.22
N ASN A 7 -3.69 -34.72 35.91
CA ASN A 7 -5.03 -34.86 35.30
C ASN A 7 -5.98 -33.64 35.33
N ASN A 8 -5.66 -32.52 35.99
CA ASN A 8 -6.72 -31.52 36.31
C ASN A 8 -6.42 -30.04 36.00
N LEU A 9 -5.25 -29.67 35.46
CA LEU A 9 -4.90 -28.25 35.40
C LEU A 9 -5.69 -27.46 34.31
N PHE A 10 -5.96 -28.07 33.15
CA PHE A 10 -6.65 -27.43 32.01
C PHE A 10 -7.78 -28.24 31.35
N TYR A 11 -7.98 -29.53 31.67
CA TYR A 11 -9.08 -30.31 31.08
C TYR A 11 -10.48 -29.79 31.47
N ASN A 12 -10.59 -29.07 32.60
CA ASN A 12 -11.83 -28.39 33.02
C ASN A 12 -12.08 -27.05 32.31
N LEU A 13 -11.12 -26.52 31.54
CA LEU A 13 -11.39 -25.37 30.65
C LEU A 13 -12.18 -25.82 29.40
N LYS A 14 -12.15 -27.11 29.03
CA LYS A 14 -13.02 -27.68 27.98
C LYS A 14 -14.48 -27.82 28.43
N SER A 15 -14.78 -27.96 29.73
CA SER A 15 -16.14 -28.20 30.24
C SER A 15 -16.89 -26.94 30.69
N ASN A 16 -16.21 -25.82 30.90
CA ASN A 16 -16.83 -24.62 31.50
C ASN A 16 -17.38 -23.61 30.47
N PHE A 17 -17.20 -23.84 29.17
CA PHE A 17 -17.72 -22.96 28.11
C PHE A 17 -18.99 -23.47 27.41
N GLU A 18 -19.52 -24.65 27.75
CA GLU A 18 -20.80 -25.14 27.19
C GLU A 18 -22.05 -24.45 27.78
N HIS A 19 -21.92 -23.46 28.67
CA HIS A 19 -23.08 -22.91 29.41
C HIS A 19 -23.23 -21.38 29.49
N GLU A 20 -22.51 -20.60 28.68
CA GLU A 20 -22.81 -19.16 28.56
C GLU A 20 -23.02 -18.76 27.10
N GLY A 21 -24.29 -18.79 26.67
CA GLY A 21 -24.68 -18.40 25.32
C GLY A 21 -26.12 -18.70 24.92
N ARG A 22 -27.08 -18.71 25.85
CA ARG A 22 -28.52 -18.58 25.53
C ARG A 22 -29.19 -17.70 26.57
N GLN A 23 -29.31 -16.40 26.27
CA GLN A 23 -30.30 -15.56 26.92
C GLN A 23 -31.68 -15.99 26.40
N GLU A 24 -32.36 -16.86 27.15
CA GLU A 24 -33.80 -17.03 26.99
C GLU A 24 -34.49 -15.77 27.52
N LEU A 25 -35.11 -15.02 26.62
CA LEU A 25 -36.03 -13.93 26.96
C LEU A 25 -37.28 -14.53 27.64
N PRO A 26 -37.86 -13.85 28.65
CA PRO A 26 -38.95 -14.42 29.43
C PRO A 26 -40.25 -14.40 28.62
N LEU A 27 -40.86 -15.58 28.50
CA LEU A 27 -42.24 -15.78 28.08
C LEU A 27 -43.17 -15.21 29.17
N ASP A 28 -43.93 -14.18 28.81
CA ASP A 28 -45.18 -13.83 29.50
C ASP A 28 -46.36 -13.77 28.52
N GLU A 29 -47.47 -14.20 29.09
CA GLU A 29 -48.74 -14.60 28.52
C GLU A 29 -49.46 -13.52 27.71
N LEU A 30 -50.12 -13.93 26.62
CA LEU A 30 -51.47 -13.46 26.26
C LEU A 30 -52.16 -14.53 25.39
N ALA A 31 -53.01 -15.32 26.02
CA ALA A 31 -54.03 -16.13 25.36
C ALA A 31 -55.20 -15.23 24.91
N ILE A 32 -55.82 -15.53 23.77
CA ILE A 32 -57.29 -15.53 23.52
C ILE A 32 -57.57 -16.25 22.17
N GLU A 33 -58.21 -17.42 22.31
CA GLU A 33 -59.33 -18.03 21.57
C GLU A 33 -59.55 -17.79 20.04
N GLY A 34 -59.45 -18.90 19.28
CA GLY A 34 -60.61 -19.57 18.66
C GLY A 34 -61.25 -19.00 17.37
N GLY A 35 -61.20 -19.79 16.29
CA GLY A 35 -62.10 -19.62 15.13
C GLY A 35 -61.77 -20.57 13.96
N GLU A 36 -62.68 -21.49 13.68
CA GLU A 36 -62.65 -22.50 12.60
C GLU A 36 -62.90 -21.92 11.19
N ASP A 37 -62.44 -22.68 10.19
CA ASP A 37 -62.91 -22.83 8.80
C ASP A 37 -63.38 -21.58 8.01
N GLU A 38 -62.61 -21.22 6.96
CA GLU A 38 -63.19 -20.97 5.64
C GLU A 38 -62.13 -21.07 4.52
N GLU A 39 -62.60 -21.49 3.36
CA GLU A 39 -61.88 -22.09 2.23
C GLU A 39 -61.61 -21.02 1.12
N ILE A 40 -60.57 -21.25 0.30
CA ILE A 40 -60.36 -20.76 -1.11
C ILE A 40 -59.69 -19.38 -1.32
N PRO A 41 -58.85 -19.11 -2.38
CA PRO A 41 -57.98 -19.95 -3.23
C PRO A 41 -56.50 -19.48 -3.33
N LEU A 42 -55.66 -20.37 -3.87
CA LEU A 42 -54.35 -20.06 -4.48
C LEU A 42 -54.44 -18.95 -5.55
N PRO A 43 -53.36 -18.16 -5.71
CA PRO A 43 -52.84 -17.89 -7.03
C PRO A 43 -51.39 -18.37 -7.15
N MET A 44 -51.17 -19.17 -8.17
CA MET A 44 -49.86 -19.42 -8.78
C MET A 44 -49.26 -18.08 -9.23
N GLY A 45 -48.02 -17.80 -8.84
CA GLY A 45 -47.18 -16.74 -9.37
C GLY A 45 -45.71 -17.09 -9.13
N PRO A 46 -44.83 -17.00 -10.14
CA PRO A 46 -43.47 -17.52 -10.07
C PRO A 46 -42.59 -16.68 -9.14
N LYS A 47 -41.56 -17.34 -8.58
CA LYS A 47 -40.41 -16.72 -7.94
C LYS A 47 -39.97 -15.49 -8.76
N ASN A 48 -39.94 -14.33 -8.10
CA ASN A 48 -39.21 -13.16 -8.61
C ASN A 48 -37.73 -13.53 -8.66
N MET A 49 -37.28 -14.02 -9.81
CA MET A 49 -35.91 -13.73 -10.24
C MET A 49 -35.88 -12.22 -10.47
N ALA A 50 -35.13 -11.50 -9.64
CA ALA A 50 -34.78 -10.13 -9.94
C ALA A 50 -33.98 -10.16 -11.25
N GLN A 51 -34.65 -9.85 -12.37
CA GLN A 51 -33.95 -9.43 -13.57
C GLN A 51 -33.38 -8.05 -13.26
N GLU A 52 -32.05 -7.96 -13.28
CA GLU A 52 -31.31 -6.71 -13.27
C GLU A 52 -31.85 -5.79 -14.37
N PRO A 53 -32.14 -4.50 -14.09
CA PRO A 53 -32.17 -3.52 -15.16
C PRO A 53 -30.72 -3.27 -15.58
N MET A 54 -30.32 -3.82 -16.73
CA MET A 54 -29.18 -3.29 -17.49
C MET A 54 -29.44 -1.81 -17.76
N VAL A 55 -28.81 -0.92 -17.00
CA VAL A 55 -28.74 0.50 -17.34
C VAL A 55 -27.65 0.62 -18.39
N ALA A 56 -28.04 0.73 -19.65
CA ALA A 56 -27.11 1.00 -20.75
C ALA A 56 -26.53 2.41 -20.59
N TYR A 57 -25.28 2.51 -20.16
CA TYR A 57 -24.50 3.73 -20.22
C TYR A 57 -23.94 3.87 -21.64
N GLY A 58 -24.34 4.92 -22.36
CA GLY A 58 -23.72 5.29 -23.65
C GLY A 58 -24.43 4.78 -24.91
N SER A 59 -25.34 5.59 -25.44
CA SER A 59 -25.48 5.81 -26.90
C SER A 59 -26.50 6.93 -27.13
N THR A 60 -26.06 8.06 -27.69
CA THR A 60 -26.96 9.08 -28.26
C THR A 60 -26.99 8.94 -29.79
N PRO A 61 -28.17 8.98 -30.44
CA PRO A 61 -28.27 9.11 -31.89
C PRO A 61 -28.02 10.57 -32.33
N PRO A 62 -27.61 10.82 -33.58
CA PRO A 62 -27.30 12.17 -34.04
C PRO A 62 -28.58 13.00 -34.27
N SER A 63 -28.57 14.26 -33.84
CA SER A 63 -29.65 15.23 -34.12
C SER A 63 -29.14 16.38 -35.00
N ASP A 64 -29.81 16.60 -36.13
CA ASP A 64 -29.56 17.66 -37.10
C ASP A 64 -30.02 19.06 -36.62
N GLY A 65 -29.10 20.04 -36.69
CA GLY A 65 -29.24 21.41 -37.22
C GLY A 65 -30.22 22.45 -36.62
N TYR A 66 -29.68 23.57 -36.11
CA TYR A 66 -30.16 24.96 -36.31
C TYR A 66 -29.02 25.97 -35.98
N SER A 67 -29.00 27.14 -36.66
CA SER A 67 -28.02 28.22 -36.51
C SER A 67 -28.74 29.57 -36.33
N LEU A 68 -28.37 30.33 -35.30
CA LEU A 68 -28.61 31.77 -35.08
C LEU A 68 -27.25 32.39 -34.75
N ALA A 69 -26.95 33.58 -35.28
CA ALA A 69 -25.68 34.27 -35.05
C ALA A 69 -25.85 35.34 -33.97
N GLU A 70 -25.17 35.19 -32.82
CA GLU A 70 -25.22 36.08 -31.66
C GLU A 70 -24.24 37.27 -31.78
N VAL A 71 -24.61 38.43 -31.22
CA VAL A 71 -23.77 39.63 -31.17
C VAL A 71 -22.99 39.65 -29.84
N GLN A 72 -21.65 39.60 -29.91
CA GLN A 72 -20.77 39.48 -28.73
C GLN A 72 -20.25 40.84 -28.23
N VAL A 73 -20.39 41.14 -26.93
CA VAL A 73 -19.87 42.37 -26.28
C VAL A 73 -18.52 42.14 -25.62
N VAL A 74 -17.53 43.01 -25.86
CA VAL A 74 -16.15 42.89 -25.33
C VAL A 74 -15.81 44.02 -24.35
N ILE A 75 -15.36 43.72 -23.12
CA ILE A 75 -14.84 44.75 -22.20
C ILE A 75 -13.38 45.05 -22.55
N GLN A 76 -13.04 46.29 -22.90
CA GLN A 76 -11.72 46.66 -23.43
C GLN A 76 -10.71 47.19 -22.41
N LYS A 77 -11.14 47.73 -21.25
CA LYS A 77 -10.22 48.26 -20.23
C LYS A 77 -10.93 48.43 -18.91
N ILE A 78 -10.25 48.19 -17.78
CA ILE A 78 -10.68 48.59 -16.43
C ILE A 78 -9.56 49.36 -15.69
N GLU A 79 -9.90 50.45 -15.01
CA GLU A 79 -8.99 51.29 -14.20
C GLU A 79 -9.57 51.48 -12.79
N ILE A 80 -8.80 51.19 -11.73
CA ILE A 80 -9.11 51.61 -10.35
C ILE A 80 -8.53 53.00 -10.13
N ASN A 81 -9.40 53.98 -9.93
CA ASN A 81 -9.01 55.39 -9.80
C ASN A 81 -8.91 55.88 -8.35
N GLN A 82 -9.37 55.11 -7.36
CA GLN A 82 -9.26 55.41 -5.92
C GLN A 82 -9.62 54.17 -5.08
N ALA A 83 -8.73 53.77 -4.18
CA ALA A 83 -8.98 52.94 -3.01
C ALA A 83 -8.34 53.64 -1.79
N ASN A 84 -8.75 53.35 -0.55
CA ASN A 84 -8.10 53.94 0.63
C ASN A 84 -6.66 53.37 0.72
N GLU A 85 -5.68 54.08 0.16
CA GLU A 85 -4.30 53.62 -0.09
C GLU A 85 -3.37 53.78 1.13
N ILE A 86 -2.44 52.82 1.30
CA ILE A 86 -1.15 53.05 1.96
C ILE A 86 -0.05 52.89 0.89
N SER A 87 0.60 54.02 0.62
CA SER A 87 1.91 54.21 -0.04
C SER A 87 2.03 53.96 -1.55
N GLU A 88 2.09 55.08 -2.28
CA GLU A 88 2.84 55.24 -3.53
C GLU A 88 4.33 54.92 -3.25
N GLU A 89 4.85 53.78 -3.70
CA GLU A 89 6.31 53.68 -3.95
C GLU A 89 6.76 52.53 -4.87
N MET A 90 5.90 51.60 -5.31
CA MET A 90 6.27 50.63 -6.36
C MET A 90 5.07 50.30 -7.27
N PRO A 91 5.12 50.61 -8.58
CA PRO A 91 4.00 50.36 -9.52
C PRO A 91 3.77 48.87 -9.88
N ASP A 92 4.68 47.98 -9.47
CA ASP A 92 4.67 46.55 -9.85
C ASP A 92 4.23 45.59 -8.71
N LYS A 93 3.56 46.10 -7.66
CA LYS A 93 2.99 45.28 -6.56
C LYS A 93 1.45 45.34 -6.55
N PRO A 94 0.75 44.26 -6.12
CA PRO A 94 -0.71 44.22 -6.06
C PRO A 94 -1.27 45.32 -5.14
N LYS A 95 -2.43 45.90 -5.51
CA LYS A 95 -3.03 47.00 -4.75
C LYS A 95 -3.63 46.47 -3.45
N VAL A 96 -2.97 46.78 -2.32
CA VAL A 96 -3.48 46.43 -0.98
C VAL A 96 -4.60 47.39 -0.59
N VAL A 97 -5.78 46.84 -0.25
CA VAL A 97 -6.96 47.62 0.12
C VAL A 97 -7.36 47.27 1.55
N TRP A 98 -7.34 48.26 2.45
CA TRP A 98 -7.67 48.06 3.86
C TRP A 98 -9.13 48.42 4.15
N GLY A 99 -9.86 47.51 4.81
CA GLY A 99 -11.22 47.72 5.29
C GLY A 99 -11.41 47.02 6.64
N ASN A 100 -12.26 47.59 7.50
CA ASN A 100 -12.65 46.94 8.75
C ASN A 100 -14.17 47.05 8.94
N ALA A 101 -14.71 46.31 9.90
CA ALA A 101 -16.17 46.24 10.15
C ALA A 101 -16.85 47.59 10.41
N GLN A 102 -16.12 48.66 10.75
CA GLN A 102 -16.64 50.00 11.00
C GLN A 102 -16.49 50.97 9.80
N SER A 103 -15.54 50.73 8.89
CA SER A 103 -15.39 51.46 7.63
C SER A 103 -15.07 50.51 6.47
N PRO A 104 -16.09 50.02 5.73
CA PRO A 104 -15.86 49.15 4.58
C PRO A 104 -15.06 49.86 3.50
N ALA A 105 -14.13 49.12 2.89
CA ALA A 105 -13.31 49.64 1.80
C ALA A 105 -14.19 49.96 0.57
N LYS A 106 -13.96 51.12 -0.05
CA LYS A 106 -14.65 51.56 -1.26
C LYS A 106 -13.68 51.64 -2.44
N ILE A 107 -14.06 51.06 -3.57
CA ILE A 107 -13.25 51.04 -4.79
C ILE A 107 -14.01 51.75 -5.91
N LYS A 108 -13.37 52.72 -6.56
CA LYS A 108 -13.92 53.41 -7.74
C LYS A 108 -13.33 52.85 -9.04
N LEU A 109 -14.16 52.19 -9.82
CA LEU A 109 -13.83 51.50 -11.07
C LEU A 109 -14.26 52.34 -12.27
N LYS A 110 -13.46 52.33 -13.33
CA LYS A 110 -13.78 52.89 -14.64
C LYS A 110 -13.49 51.87 -15.75
N PHE A 111 -14.43 51.58 -16.63
CA PHE A 111 -14.26 50.54 -17.66
C PHE A 111 -14.89 50.90 -19.02
N THR A 112 -14.37 50.35 -20.13
CA THR A 112 -14.79 50.61 -21.53
C THR A 112 -15.24 49.34 -22.24
N THR A 113 -16.16 49.40 -23.21
CA THR A 113 -16.65 48.24 -24.00
C THR A 113 -16.49 48.46 -25.50
N LEU A 114 -16.46 47.37 -26.29
CA LEU A 114 -16.53 47.33 -27.74
C LEU A 114 -17.57 46.28 -28.19
N PRO A 115 -18.58 46.61 -29.02
CA PRO A 115 -18.95 47.96 -29.47
C PRO A 115 -19.16 48.96 -28.31
N GLU A 116 -19.12 50.26 -28.59
CA GLU A 116 -19.34 51.26 -27.53
C GLU A 116 -20.72 51.06 -26.91
N PRO A 117 -20.93 51.35 -25.60
CA PRO A 117 -22.22 51.06 -24.95
C PRO A 117 -23.44 51.70 -25.62
N ALA A 118 -23.25 52.79 -26.35
CA ALA A 118 -24.32 53.48 -27.09
C ALA A 118 -24.67 52.82 -28.44
N GLU A 119 -23.81 51.94 -28.93
CA GLU A 119 -23.98 51.17 -30.18
C GLU A 119 -24.56 49.77 -29.92
N LEU A 120 -24.81 49.42 -28.65
CA LEU A 120 -25.39 48.16 -28.21
C LEU A 120 -26.88 48.34 -27.88
N GLU A 121 -27.76 48.04 -28.83
CA GLU A 121 -29.22 48.17 -28.63
C GLU A 121 -29.76 47.22 -27.55
N GLU A 122 -29.10 46.07 -27.34
CA GLU A 122 -29.52 45.02 -26.40
C GLU A 122 -28.99 45.23 -24.97
N LEU A 123 -28.05 46.16 -24.74
CA LEU A 123 -27.44 46.38 -23.43
C LEU A 123 -28.37 47.16 -22.48
N ALA A 124 -28.80 46.52 -21.39
CA ALA A 124 -29.66 47.16 -20.38
C ALA A 124 -28.94 47.44 -19.05
N PHE A 125 -28.12 46.52 -18.54
CA PHE A 125 -27.48 46.65 -17.23
C PHE A 125 -26.00 46.24 -17.23
N PHE A 126 -25.28 46.72 -16.22
CA PHE A 126 -23.97 46.18 -15.82
C PHE A 126 -24.06 45.62 -14.41
N ARG A 127 -23.43 44.47 -14.18
CA ARG A 127 -23.25 43.82 -12.86
C ARG A 127 -21.76 43.67 -12.56
N ILE A 128 -21.39 43.90 -11.29
CA ILE A 128 -20.02 43.78 -10.78
C ILE A 128 -20.02 42.74 -9.66
N ASP A 129 -19.30 41.66 -9.85
CA ASP A 129 -19.16 40.52 -8.94
C ASP A 129 -17.77 40.51 -8.29
N LEU A 130 -17.70 40.05 -7.04
CA LEU A 130 -16.48 39.82 -6.27
C LEU A 130 -16.14 38.32 -6.29
N MET A 131 -14.90 38.01 -6.64
CA MET A 131 -14.38 36.66 -6.78
C MET A 131 -13.17 36.47 -5.85
N ARG A 132 -13.04 35.32 -5.19
CA ARG A 132 -11.85 34.92 -4.42
C ARG A 132 -10.99 34.00 -5.27
N SER A 133 -9.70 34.27 -5.33
CA SER A 133 -8.69 33.39 -5.91
C SER A 133 -8.18 32.43 -4.84
N LEU A 134 -8.25 31.14 -5.13
CA LEU A 134 -7.77 30.05 -4.27
C LEU A 134 -6.40 29.53 -4.74
N SER A 135 -6.09 29.69 -6.03
CA SER A 135 -4.82 29.34 -6.66
C SER A 135 -4.61 30.20 -7.92
N GLU A 136 -3.49 30.04 -8.62
CA GLU A 136 -3.24 30.74 -9.89
C GLU A 136 -4.29 30.47 -10.99
N ARG A 137 -5.12 29.43 -10.83
CA ARG A 137 -6.11 28.99 -11.84
C ARG A 137 -7.52 28.73 -11.29
N ASP A 138 -7.72 28.76 -9.98
CA ASP A 138 -9.03 28.51 -9.36
C ASP A 138 -9.60 29.74 -8.67
N PHE A 139 -10.85 30.06 -8.96
CA PHE A 139 -11.58 31.15 -8.33
C PHE A 139 -13.01 30.75 -7.96
N THR A 140 -13.49 31.33 -6.86
CA THR A 140 -14.84 31.12 -6.34
C THR A 140 -15.61 32.42 -6.31
N TYR A 141 -16.88 32.40 -6.71
CA TYR A 141 -17.77 33.55 -6.58
C TYR A 141 -18.09 33.77 -5.11
N ILE A 142 -18.01 35.03 -4.66
CA ILE A 142 -18.30 35.41 -3.28
C ILE A 142 -19.61 36.17 -3.20
N ASN A 143 -19.71 37.31 -3.89
CA ASN A 143 -20.90 38.17 -3.82
C ASN A 143 -20.98 39.16 -5.00
N THR A 144 -22.17 39.62 -5.34
CA THR A 144 -22.40 40.71 -6.29
C THR A 144 -22.35 42.06 -5.57
N LEU A 145 -21.39 42.92 -5.94
CA LEU A 145 -21.17 44.21 -5.29
C LEU A 145 -22.09 45.32 -5.81
N ALA A 146 -22.44 45.29 -7.11
CA ALA A 146 -23.36 46.28 -7.68
C ALA A 146 -23.98 45.79 -9.00
N LYS A 147 -25.27 46.08 -9.21
CA LYS A 147 -25.94 46.03 -10.51
C LYS A 147 -26.53 47.40 -10.82
N PHE A 148 -26.33 47.93 -12.02
CA PHE A 148 -26.83 49.26 -12.40
C PHE A 148 -27.19 49.33 -13.88
N LYS A 149 -28.25 50.09 -14.20
CA LYS A 149 -28.72 50.29 -15.58
C LYS A 149 -27.70 51.09 -16.38
N ASP A 150 -27.51 50.75 -17.66
CA ASP A 150 -26.69 51.59 -18.52
C ASP A 150 -27.31 52.98 -18.66
N SER A 151 -26.45 54.00 -18.60
CA SER A 151 -26.90 55.40 -18.62
C SER A 151 -27.29 55.90 -20.02
N GLY A 152 -27.06 55.12 -21.09
CA GLY A 152 -27.24 55.55 -22.48
C GLY A 152 -26.29 56.68 -22.90
N SER A 153 -25.25 56.95 -22.09
CA SER A 153 -24.28 58.00 -22.33
C SER A 153 -23.41 57.68 -23.54
N SER A 154 -23.22 58.68 -24.42
CA SER A 154 -22.34 58.58 -25.61
C SER A 154 -20.85 58.53 -25.28
N ARG A 155 -20.47 58.43 -24.01
CA ARG A 155 -19.08 58.21 -23.60
C ARG A 155 -18.75 56.73 -23.76
N ASN A 156 -17.58 56.42 -24.27
CA ASN A 156 -17.09 55.06 -24.48
C ASN A 156 -16.70 54.30 -23.20
N TYR A 157 -16.88 54.89 -22.01
CA TYR A 157 -16.58 54.28 -20.71
C TYR A 157 -17.72 54.48 -19.69
N ARG A 158 -17.71 53.64 -18.64
CA ARG A 158 -18.57 53.71 -17.46
C ARG A 158 -17.73 53.77 -16.19
N THR A 159 -18.29 54.33 -15.12
CA THR A 159 -17.61 54.47 -13.83
C THR A 159 -18.57 54.13 -12.70
N LYS A 160 -18.14 53.30 -11.76
CA LYS A 160 -18.94 52.90 -10.60
C LYS A 160 -18.06 52.76 -9.36
N THR A 161 -18.58 53.19 -8.21
CA THR A 161 -17.96 52.93 -6.91
C THR A 161 -18.68 51.79 -6.22
N VAL A 162 -17.93 50.79 -5.78
CA VAL A 162 -18.42 49.60 -5.04
C VAL A 162 -17.82 49.57 -3.65
N SER A 163 -18.56 49.01 -2.69
CA SER A 163 -18.13 48.86 -1.29
C SER A 163 -17.95 47.37 -0.99
N MET A 164 -16.88 47.01 -0.29
CA MET A 164 -16.61 45.62 0.06
C MET A 164 -17.46 45.14 1.25
N PRO A 165 -17.87 43.86 1.27
CA PRO A 165 -18.48 43.22 2.45
C PRO A 165 -17.57 43.31 3.68
N ASN A 166 -18.17 43.35 4.87
CA ASN A 166 -17.45 43.54 6.15
C ASN A 166 -16.85 42.24 6.71
N ASP A 167 -17.28 41.11 6.16
CA ASP A 167 -17.10 39.72 6.63
C ASP A 167 -16.27 38.88 5.64
N LEU A 168 -15.50 39.54 4.77
CA LEU A 168 -14.61 38.87 3.83
C LEU A 168 -13.49 38.12 4.56
N GLU A 169 -13.36 36.82 4.25
CA GLU A 169 -12.23 36.00 4.68
C GLU A 169 -10.93 36.46 4.04
N GLU A 170 -9.81 36.01 4.58
CA GLU A 170 -8.50 36.43 4.06
C GLU A 170 -8.11 35.69 2.79
N GLY A 171 -7.47 36.40 1.87
CA GLY A 171 -7.03 35.82 0.60
C GLY A 171 -6.93 36.84 -0.51
N THR A 172 -6.69 36.33 -1.71
CA THR A 172 -6.54 37.13 -2.92
C THR A 172 -7.90 37.27 -3.60
N TYR A 173 -8.34 38.50 -3.90
CA TYR A 173 -9.64 38.74 -4.56
C TYR A 173 -9.52 39.58 -5.84
N PHE A 174 -10.48 39.42 -6.76
CA PHE A 174 -10.64 40.26 -7.95
C PHE A 174 -12.11 40.59 -8.25
N LEU A 175 -12.34 41.61 -9.09
CA LEU A 175 -13.68 42.07 -9.49
C LEU A 175 -14.01 41.73 -10.93
N ARG A 176 -15.15 41.06 -11.18
CA ARG A 176 -15.65 40.67 -12.51
C ARG A 176 -16.80 41.57 -12.97
N ILE A 177 -16.75 42.08 -14.20
CA ILE A 177 -17.82 42.93 -14.79
C ILE A 177 -18.59 42.16 -15.86
N ILE A 178 -19.93 42.18 -15.76
CA ILE A 178 -20.87 41.49 -16.67
C ILE A 178 -21.85 42.51 -17.24
N ALA A 179 -22.02 42.52 -18.56
CA ALA A 179 -23.02 43.26 -19.32
C ALA A 179 -24.27 42.40 -19.47
N LEU A 180 -25.47 42.95 -19.25
CA LEU A 180 -26.73 42.21 -19.24
C LEU A 180 -27.78 42.91 -20.12
N ASP A 181 -28.68 42.13 -20.71
CA ASP A 181 -29.84 42.63 -21.46
C ASP A 181 -31.07 42.93 -20.56
N GLU A 182 -32.22 43.25 -21.16
CA GLU A 182 -33.47 43.54 -20.44
C GLU A 182 -34.06 42.32 -19.71
N GLU A 183 -33.75 41.10 -20.15
CA GLU A 183 -34.17 39.82 -19.54
C GLU A 183 -33.14 39.28 -18.52
N GLU A 184 -32.06 40.04 -18.29
CA GLU A 184 -30.94 39.74 -17.40
C GLU A 184 -29.98 38.63 -17.88
N TYR A 185 -29.97 38.33 -19.18
CA TYR A 185 -28.97 37.44 -19.78
C TYR A 185 -27.65 38.16 -20.05
N PRO A 186 -26.49 37.49 -19.84
CA PRO A 186 -25.19 38.09 -20.04
C PRO A 186 -24.84 38.23 -21.53
N LEU A 187 -24.45 39.44 -21.92
CA LEU A 187 -24.11 39.81 -23.32
C LEU A 187 -22.60 39.73 -23.61
N ASN A 188 -21.78 39.62 -22.57
CA ASN A 188 -20.31 39.50 -22.68
C ASN A 188 -19.78 38.16 -22.15
N VAL A 189 -20.65 37.15 -22.14
CA VAL A 189 -20.37 35.77 -21.75
C VAL A 189 -20.93 34.91 -22.88
N GLU A 190 -20.11 34.10 -23.55
CA GLU A 190 -20.61 33.20 -24.60
C GLU A 190 -21.55 32.15 -23.98
N GLU A 191 -22.60 31.71 -24.68
CA GLU A 191 -23.51 30.66 -24.16
C GLU A 191 -22.75 29.38 -23.73
N GLU A 192 -21.61 29.06 -24.37
CA GLU A 192 -20.73 27.94 -24.01
C GLU A 192 -20.04 28.10 -22.64
N ALA A 193 -19.99 29.30 -22.05
CA ALA A 193 -19.39 29.59 -20.75
C ALA A 193 -20.34 29.45 -19.55
N LEU A 194 -21.65 29.34 -19.79
CA LEU A 194 -22.64 29.09 -18.74
C LEU A 194 -22.79 27.60 -18.40
N GLU A 195 -22.31 26.69 -19.27
CA GLU A 195 -22.48 25.23 -19.11
C GLU A 195 -21.24 24.48 -18.57
N GLU A 196 -20.01 25.03 -18.63
CA GLU A 196 -18.85 24.48 -17.91
C GLU A 196 -17.65 25.45 -17.88
N ASN A 197 -17.03 25.58 -16.71
CA ASN A 197 -15.83 26.39 -16.42
C ASN A 197 -14.72 26.32 -17.49
N ARG A 198 -14.61 27.31 -18.40
CA ARG A 198 -13.40 27.56 -19.23
C ARG A 198 -13.22 29.06 -19.58
N ILE A 199 -12.23 29.74 -18.96
CA ILE A 199 -11.77 31.13 -19.23
C ILE A 199 -10.23 31.27 -19.48
N HIS A 200 -9.71 31.31 -20.72
CA HIS A 200 -9.34 32.49 -21.55
C HIS A 200 -9.63 33.89 -21.15
N HIS A 201 -8.61 34.73 -21.21
CA HIS A 201 -8.83 36.04 -21.79
C HIS A 201 -7.73 36.51 -22.72
N GLN A 202 -8.15 37.28 -23.72
CA GLN A 202 -7.29 38.11 -24.56
C GLN A 202 -6.73 39.31 -23.80
N LYS A 203 -5.50 39.67 -24.16
CA LYS A 203 -4.73 40.83 -23.68
C LYS A 203 -5.50 42.14 -23.77
N ILE A 204 -5.65 42.81 -22.63
CA ILE A 204 -5.74 44.26 -22.57
C ILE A 204 -4.46 44.76 -21.91
N LYS A 205 -3.67 45.54 -22.64
CA LYS A 205 -2.46 46.18 -22.09
C LYS A 205 -2.85 47.19 -21.01
N SER A 206 -2.69 46.84 -19.74
CA SER A 206 -2.43 47.81 -18.67
C SER A 206 -0.93 47.84 -18.39
N ASP A 207 -0.32 49.02 -18.47
CA ASP A 207 1.14 49.25 -18.40
C ASP A 207 1.73 49.10 -16.98
N THR A 208 1.44 48.03 -16.26
CA THR A 208 2.09 47.70 -14.97
C THR A 208 2.42 46.21 -14.96
N GLY A 209 3.70 45.86 -14.83
CA GLY A 209 4.20 44.54 -15.20
C GLY A 209 4.36 43.60 -14.02
N VAL A 210 3.56 42.54 -13.97
CA VAL A 210 3.91 41.14 -13.66
C VAL A 210 2.80 40.29 -14.31
N PHE A 211 3.14 39.22 -15.04
CA PHE A 211 2.23 38.51 -15.96
C PHE A 211 1.73 37.17 -15.38
N PHE A 212 0.42 36.92 -15.48
CA PHE A 212 -0.23 35.62 -15.25
C PHE A 212 -0.59 34.93 -16.58
N PHE A 213 -0.54 33.59 -16.64
CA PHE A 213 -0.87 32.76 -17.82
C PHE A 213 -1.97 31.71 -17.50
N THR A 214 -3.01 31.58 -18.35
CA THR A 214 -3.98 30.43 -18.39
C THR A 214 -4.28 30.02 -19.87
N HIS A 215 -5.39 29.35 -20.30
CA HIS A 215 -5.81 29.07 -21.73
C HIS A 215 -7.36 28.76 -21.94
N SER A 216 -8.21 29.56 -22.66
CA SER A 216 -9.65 29.40 -23.23
C SER A 216 -10.69 30.63 -23.43
N GLU A 217 -10.71 31.49 -24.48
CA GLU A 217 -11.29 32.90 -24.51
C GLU A 217 -12.73 33.15 -23.94
N GLU A 218 -12.90 33.86 -22.82
CA GLU A 218 -14.14 34.60 -22.45
C GLU A 218 -13.90 36.13 -22.55
N ASN A 219 -14.92 36.99 -22.33
CA ASN A 219 -14.85 38.48 -22.36
C ASN A 219 -15.27 39.20 -21.03
N ILE A 220 -14.98 38.57 -19.88
CA ILE A 220 -14.83 39.10 -18.52
C ILE A 220 -13.51 39.88 -18.24
N ALA A 221 -13.60 41.18 -18.00
CA ALA A 221 -12.46 41.90 -17.45
C ALA A 221 -12.43 41.80 -15.90
N SER A 222 -11.33 41.26 -15.36
CA SER A 222 -11.02 41.21 -13.93
C SER A 222 -10.07 42.35 -13.52
N VAL A 223 -10.11 42.75 -12.25
CA VAL A 223 -9.11 43.70 -11.69
C VAL A 223 -8.30 43.00 -10.63
N GLU A 224 -6.99 42.84 -10.86
CA GLU A 224 -6.12 41.94 -10.09
C GLU A 224 -5.86 42.36 -8.63
N ASN A 225 -5.88 41.33 -7.77
CA ASN A 225 -5.30 41.15 -6.43
C ASN A 225 -5.52 42.24 -5.39
N LEU A 226 -6.60 42.07 -4.62
CA LEU A 226 -6.80 42.68 -3.30
C LEU A 226 -6.33 41.69 -2.23
N MET A 227 -5.35 42.06 -1.40
CA MET A 227 -4.85 41.26 -0.27
C MET A 227 -5.28 41.84 1.08
N PHE A 228 -5.67 40.96 2.02
CA PHE A 228 -6.01 41.27 3.42
C PHE A 228 -5.11 40.41 4.36
N PRO A 229 -4.37 40.98 5.33
CA PRO A 229 -3.41 40.23 6.14
C PRO A 229 -3.91 39.76 7.54
N SER A 230 -3.64 38.50 7.95
CA SER A 230 -3.74 37.98 9.35
C SER A 230 -2.40 37.88 10.08
N GLN A 231 -2.48 38.00 11.40
CA GLN A 231 -1.56 37.39 12.38
C GLN A 231 -2.21 36.11 12.95
N GLU A 232 -1.43 35.03 13.07
CA GLU A 232 -1.58 33.80 13.90
C GLU A 232 -1.66 32.44 13.18
N ASP A 233 -1.10 31.45 13.91
CA ASP A 233 -0.35 30.22 13.56
C ASP A 233 -0.98 29.14 12.64
N GLN A 234 -0.07 28.46 11.92
CA GLN A 234 -0.31 27.44 10.90
C GLN A 234 -0.53 26.04 11.50
N THR A 235 -1.68 25.45 11.20
CA THR A 235 -1.80 24.01 10.95
C THR A 235 -2.12 23.85 9.48
N LEU A 236 -1.37 23.00 8.75
CA LEU A 236 -1.71 22.66 7.37
C LEU A 236 -3.09 21.99 7.36
N PRO A 237 -4.05 22.43 6.53
CA PRO A 237 -5.30 21.70 6.38
C PRO A 237 -5.01 20.36 5.69
N GLU A 238 -5.55 19.26 6.24
CA GLU A 238 -5.61 17.96 5.57
C GLU A 238 -6.33 18.12 4.21
N ALA A 239 -5.77 17.51 3.17
CA ALA A 239 -6.26 17.56 1.80
C ALA A 239 -7.52 16.71 1.59
N ASP A 240 -8.57 16.93 2.38
CA ASP A 240 -9.84 16.21 2.32
C ASP A 240 -10.78 16.85 1.29
N LYS A 241 -10.49 16.65 -0.01
CA LYS A 241 -11.50 16.75 -1.10
C LYS A 241 -11.12 15.80 -2.24
N VAL A 242 -11.75 14.61 -2.25
CA VAL A 242 -11.74 13.55 -3.29
C VAL A 242 -10.85 13.87 -4.50
N LYS A 243 -9.69 13.20 -4.60
CA LYS A 243 -8.83 13.24 -5.79
C LYS A 243 -9.70 12.94 -7.02
N SER A 244 -9.76 13.88 -7.97
CA SER A 244 -10.45 13.67 -9.25
C SER A 244 -9.69 12.71 -10.17
N VAL A 245 -8.48 12.29 -9.78
CA VAL A 245 -7.65 11.35 -10.52
C VAL A 245 -7.93 9.92 -10.04
N VAL A 246 -8.18 9.02 -10.98
CA VAL A 246 -8.41 7.59 -10.75
C VAL A 246 -7.50 6.78 -11.67
N GLU A 247 -7.06 5.61 -11.21
CA GLU A 247 -6.09 4.78 -11.95
C GLU A 247 -6.74 3.94 -13.05
N HIS A 248 -8.00 3.55 -12.89
CA HIS A 248 -8.78 2.78 -13.85
C HIS A 248 -10.27 3.05 -13.64
N TRP A 249 -11.08 3.01 -14.71
CA TRP A 249 -12.50 3.31 -14.67
C TRP A 249 -13.31 2.35 -13.76
N LEU A 250 -12.93 1.07 -13.72
CA LEU A 250 -13.50 0.08 -12.79
C LEU A 250 -13.44 0.52 -11.31
N TYR A 251 -12.29 1.04 -10.82
CA TYR A 251 -12.18 1.51 -9.43
C TYR A 251 -13.11 2.70 -9.16
N ALA A 252 -13.20 3.63 -10.12
CA ALA A 252 -14.13 4.73 -10.03
C ALA A 252 -15.58 4.24 -9.98
N PHE A 253 -15.94 3.27 -10.83
CA PHE A 253 -17.27 2.69 -10.87
C PHE A 253 -17.66 1.99 -9.57
N ILE A 254 -16.75 1.21 -8.97
CA ILE A 254 -16.95 0.60 -7.64
C ILE A 254 -17.24 1.67 -6.59
N ASN A 255 -16.39 2.72 -6.52
CA ASN A 255 -16.58 3.82 -5.58
C ASN A 255 -17.93 4.54 -5.76
N LEU A 256 -18.39 4.68 -7.00
CA LEU A 256 -19.70 5.27 -7.31
C LEU A 256 -20.85 4.40 -6.84
N ARG A 257 -20.78 3.08 -7.04
CA ARG A 257 -21.80 2.17 -6.52
C ARG A 257 -21.87 2.21 -5.00
N LEU A 258 -20.72 2.23 -4.32
CA LEU A 258 -20.66 2.37 -2.87
C LEU A 258 -21.31 3.67 -2.37
N GLN A 259 -21.07 4.80 -3.05
CA GLN A 259 -21.74 6.07 -2.73
C GLN A 259 -23.26 5.98 -2.94
N ASN A 260 -23.70 5.31 -4.00
CA ASN A 260 -25.12 5.15 -4.29
C ASN A 260 -25.88 4.29 -3.25
N ILE A 261 -25.18 3.47 -2.45
CA ILE A 261 -25.80 2.70 -1.36
C ILE A 261 -26.23 3.64 -0.21
N SER A 262 -25.46 4.70 0.05
CA SER A 262 -25.70 5.63 1.16
C SER A 262 -26.38 6.94 0.77
N GLU A 263 -26.36 7.31 -0.52
CA GLU A 263 -26.89 8.60 -1.00
C GLU A 263 -28.36 8.55 -1.46
N THR A 264 -29.07 9.65 -1.23
CA THR A 264 -30.48 9.81 -1.65
C THR A 264 -30.66 10.07 -3.15
N GLN A 265 -29.61 10.53 -3.85
CA GLN A 265 -29.62 10.78 -5.29
C GLN A 265 -28.49 9.99 -5.96
N PRO A 266 -28.77 8.81 -6.53
CA PRO A 266 -27.72 8.00 -7.12
C PRO A 266 -27.13 8.65 -8.37
N ILE A 267 -25.84 8.48 -8.57
CA ILE A 267 -25.13 8.82 -9.82
C ILE A 267 -25.51 7.77 -10.87
N THR A 268 -26.04 8.24 -12.01
CA THR A 268 -26.65 7.37 -13.04
C THR A 268 -26.09 7.55 -14.45
N GLY A 269 -25.07 8.40 -14.66
CA GLY A 269 -24.54 8.68 -16.01
C GLY A 269 -23.12 9.23 -16.03
N THR A 270 -22.46 9.16 -17.19
CA THR A 270 -21.22 9.90 -17.49
C THR A 270 -21.28 10.56 -18.88
N THR A 271 -20.37 11.49 -19.18
CA THR A 271 -20.24 12.11 -20.51
C THR A 271 -19.37 11.32 -21.50
N GLY A 272 -18.86 10.14 -21.11
CA GLY A 272 -17.82 9.40 -21.83
C GLY A 272 -16.43 10.03 -21.67
N PHE A 273 -15.37 9.29 -21.99
CA PHE A 273 -14.00 9.80 -21.87
C PHE A 273 -13.61 10.65 -23.08
N ARG A 274 -13.10 11.86 -22.81
CA ARG A 274 -12.51 12.77 -23.79
C ARG A 274 -11.02 12.89 -23.54
N LEU A 275 -10.24 12.79 -24.61
CA LEU A 275 -8.80 12.96 -24.57
C LEU A 275 -8.44 14.45 -24.50
N LYS A 276 -7.72 14.86 -23.46
CA LYS A 276 -7.02 16.14 -23.39
C LYS A 276 -5.52 15.86 -23.44
N THR A 277 -4.90 16.10 -24.59
CA THR A 277 -3.44 16.11 -24.70
C THR A 277 -2.91 17.29 -23.89
N SER A 278 -2.00 17.03 -22.94
CA SER A 278 -1.27 18.13 -22.32
C SER A 278 -0.46 18.86 -23.42
N ARG A 279 -0.48 20.19 -23.42
CA ARG A 279 0.48 21.00 -24.19
C ARG A 279 1.34 21.72 -23.17
N GLY A 280 2.61 21.34 -23.02
CA GLY A 280 3.52 21.99 -22.06
C GLY A 280 4.57 21.06 -21.45
N GLU A 281 5.04 21.44 -20.25
CA GLU A 281 6.14 20.80 -19.49
C GLU A 281 5.80 19.42 -18.87
N ARG A 282 4.51 19.07 -18.76
CA ARG A 282 4.07 17.76 -18.22
C ARG A 282 3.75 16.79 -19.36
N LEU A 283 4.56 15.74 -19.49
CA LEU A 283 4.49 14.70 -20.53
C LEU A 283 3.45 13.62 -20.20
N GLU A 284 2.20 14.04 -20.01
CA GLU A 284 1.08 13.20 -19.57
C GLU A 284 -0.10 13.28 -20.53
N THR A 285 -0.78 12.17 -20.71
CA THR A 285 -2.05 12.05 -21.42
C THR A 285 -3.18 11.97 -20.41
N VAL A 286 -4.16 12.88 -20.53
CA VAL A 286 -5.30 12.97 -19.59
C VAL A 286 -6.59 12.60 -20.31
N TYR A 287 -7.29 11.60 -19.77
CA TYR A 287 -8.65 11.22 -20.18
C TYR A 287 -9.63 11.73 -19.14
N GLU A 288 -10.61 12.52 -19.53
CA GLU A 288 -11.58 13.13 -18.61
C GLU A 288 -13.00 12.71 -18.94
N THR A 289 -13.80 12.44 -17.91
CA THR A 289 -15.25 12.21 -17.99
C THR A 289 -15.98 12.94 -16.86
N ILE A 290 -17.24 13.30 -17.07
CA ILE A 290 -18.07 14.03 -16.10
C ILE A 290 -19.22 13.14 -15.66
N LEU A 291 -19.35 12.95 -14.34
CA LEU A 291 -20.42 12.20 -13.70
C LEU A 291 -21.72 12.99 -13.66
N LYS A 292 -22.84 12.34 -13.97
CA LYS A 292 -24.19 12.93 -13.96
C LYS A 292 -25.09 12.22 -12.93
N PRO A 293 -25.94 12.95 -12.19
CA PRO A 293 -26.25 14.37 -12.33
C PRO A 293 -25.35 15.33 -11.51
N VAL A 294 -24.39 14.80 -10.73
CA VAL A 294 -23.59 15.57 -9.77
C VAL A 294 -22.60 16.56 -10.43
N ASN A 295 -22.36 16.43 -11.74
CA ASN A 295 -21.43 17.25 -12.54
C ASN A 295 -20.00 17.27 -11.97
N LYS A 296 -19.54 16.12 -11.48
CA LYS A 296 -18.17 15.94 -10.95
C LYS A 296 -17.25 15.39 -12.04
N SER A 297 -16.11 16.05 -12.28
CA SER A 297 -15.09 15.59 -13.22
C SER A 297 -14.21 14.49 -12.60
N LEU A 298 -13.97 13.44 -13.38
CA LEU A 298 -12.99 12.38 -13.11
C LEU A 298 -11.96 12.31 -14.24
N LYS A 299 -10.72 12.03 -13.88
CA LYS A 299 -9.56 12.05 -14.77
C LYS A 299 -8.75 10.77 -14.60
N ILE A 300 -8.30 10.22 -15.71
CA ILE A 300 -7.29 9.17 -15.77
C ILE A 300 -6.05 9.80 -16.40
N CYS A 301 -4.92 9.71 -15.71
CA CYS A 301 -3.65 10.26 -16.16
C CYS A 301 -2.66 9.13 -16.41
N LEU A 302 -2.05 9.10 -17.60
CA LEU A 302 -1.00 8.15 -17.96
C LEU A 302 0.14 8.91 -18.65
N PRO A 303 1.43 8.56 -18.47
CA PRO A 303 2.49 9.18 -19.24
C PRO A 303 2.24 9.07 -20.74
N GLU A 304 2.58 10.12 -21.48
CA GLU A 304 2.37 10.18 -22.92
C GLU A 304 3.05 9.00 -23.65
N LYS A 305 4.24 8.59 -23.20
CA LYS A 305 4.96 7.44 -23.73
C LYS A 305 4.16 6.15 -23.63
N LEU A 306 3.61 5.84 -22.44
CA LEU A 306 2.84 4.62 -22.22
C LEU A 306 1.52 4.64 -23.01
N ALA A 307 0.83 5.79 -23.03
CA ALA A 307 -0.41 5.95 -23.80
C ALA A 307 -0.19 5.71 -25.30
N ILE A 308 0.89 6.25 -25.88
CA ILE A 308 1.22 6.05 -27.30
C ILE A 308 1.58 4.59 -27.58
N ILE A 309 2.35 3.95 -26.70
CA ILE A 309 2.74 2.54 -26.83
C ILE A 309 1.49 1.65 -26.82
N GLU A 310 0.59 1.84 -25.87
CA GLU A 310 -0.64 1.05 -25.75
C GLU A 310 -1.57 1.24 -26.94
N GLN A 311 -1.79 2.50 -27.37
CA GLN A 311 -2.58 2.80 -28.56
C GLN A 311 -2.00 2.14 -29.82
N CYS A 312 -0.66 2.02 -29.90
CA CYS A 312 0.00 1.31 -30.99
C CYS A 312 -0.32 -0.19 -30.97
N ILE A 313 -0.30 -0.84 -29.80
CA ILE A 313 -0.65 -2.26 -29.66
C ILE A 313 -2.13 -2.49 -30.01
N LEU A 314 -3.02 -1.66 -29.47
CA LEU A 314 -4.46 -1.71 -29.74
C LEU A 314 -4.79 -1.55 -31.23
N ALA A 315 -4.04 -0.71 -31.95
CA ALA A 315 -4.24 -0.50 -33.38
C ALA A 315 -3.73 -1.65 -34.26
N ASN A 316 -2.92 -2.56 -33.72
CA ASN A 316 -2.32 -3.68 -34.44
C ASN A 316 -2.64 -5.00 -33.73
N PRO A 317 -3.90 -5.45 -33.69
CA PRO A 317 -4.31 -6.64 -32.93
C PRO A 317 -3.66 -7.94 -33.43
N ASP A 318 -3.21 -7.98 -34.69
CA ASP A 318 -2.51 -9.13 -35.26
C ASP A 318 -1.02 -9.20 -34.85
N GLN A 319 -0.46 -8.12 -34.28
CA GLN A 319 0.91 -8.10 -33.78
C GLN A 319 0.97 -8.81 -32.43
N VAL A 320 1.82 -9.84 -32.33
CA VAL A 320 2.06 -10.60 -31.09
C VAL A 320 3.49 -10.51 -30.58
N ASP A 321 4.45 -10.24 -31.46
CA ASP A 321 5.85 -10.09 -31.09
C ASP A 321 6.11 -8.79 -30.32
N PRO A 322 7.20 -8.75 -29.53
CA PRO A 322 7.51 -7.59 -28.73
C PRO A 322 7.69 -6.31 -29.55
N LEU A 323 6.99 -5.25 -29.16
CA LEU A 323 7.18 -3.92 -29.73
C LEU A 323 8.53 -3.36 -29.31
N ILE A 324 9.33 -2.82 -30.24
CA ILE A 324 10.62 -2.20 -29.90
C ILE A 324 10.45 -0.70 -29.78
N VAL A 325 10.85 -0.14 -28.64
CA VAL A 325 10.76 1.30 -28.34
C VAL A 325 12.14 1.86 -27.99
N ASP A 326 12.65 2.75 -28.83
CA ASP A 326 13.94 3.42 -28.64
C ASP A 326 13.75 4.81 -28.00
N ILE A 327 14.06 4.93 -26.70
CA ILE A 327 14.00 6.20 -25.97
C ILE A 327 15.39 6.85 -25.96
N LYS A 328 15.49 8.06 -26.52
CA LYS A 328 16.77 8.79 -26.65
C LYS A 328 16.91 9.96 -25.69
N ASN A 329 15.83 10.41 -25.06
CA ASN A 329 15.80 11.52 -24.11
C ASN A 329 14.59 11.41 -23.17
N TYR A 330 14.64 12.19 -22.08
CA TYR A 330 13.55 12.37 -21.12
C TYR A 330 12.38 13.23 -21.64
N GLY A 331 12.35 13.52 -22.96
CA GLY A 331 11.30 14.32 -23.60
C GLY A 331 10.17 13.46 -24.19
N PRO A 332 9.26 14.07 -24.98
CA PRO A 332 8.19 13.33 -25.66
C PRO A 332 8.75 12.28 -26.62
N LEU A 333 7.98 11.23 -26.86
CA LEU A 333 8.37 10.15 -27.77
C LEU A 333 8.52 10.70 -29.20
N ARG A 334 9.65 10.42 -29.84
CA ARG A 334 9.91 10.90 -31.20
C ARG A 334 9.15 10.07 -32.23
N GLU A 335 8.80 10.69 -33.34
CA GLU A 335 8.28 9.98 -34.51
C GLU A 335 9.29 8.90 -34.97
N GLY A 336 8.81 7.68 -35.18
CA GLY A 336 9.63 6.53 -35.53
C GLY A 336 10.44 5.92 -34.38
N ALA A 337 10.18 6.31 -33.11
CA ALA A 337 10.78 5.66 -31.95
C ALA A 337 10.22 4.25 -31.68
N ILE A 338 9.01 3.98 -32.20
CA ILE A 338 8.35 2.68 -32.11
C ILE A 338 8.61 1.92 -33.41
N THR A 339 9.09 0.69 -33.28
CA THR A 339 9.27 -0.26 -34.39
C THR A 339 8.42 -1.49 -34.13
N LEU A 340 7.51 -1.79 -35.06
CA LEU A 340 6.81 -3.06 -35.13
C LEU A 340 7.77 -4.10 -35.69
N THR A 341 7.93 -5.23 -35.01
CA THR A 341 8.69 -6.38 -35.50
C THR A 341 7.98 -6.98 -36.72
N GLU A 342 8.75 -7.39 -37.72
CA GLU A 342 8.18 -8.08 -38.89
C GLU A 342 7.66 -9.44 -38.42
N THR A 343 6.36 -9.69 -38.63
CA THR A 343 5.78 -11.02 -38.43
C THR A 343 6.37 -11.95 -39.49
N PHE A 344 7.02 -13.02 -39.05
CA PHE A 344 7.61 -14.00 -39.95
C PHE A 344 6.51 -14.76 -40.72
N GLU A 345 6.80 -15.15 -41.96
CA GLU A 345 5.88 -15.97 -42.76
C GLU A 345 5.61 -17.31 -42.04
N GLY A 346 4.40 -17.47 -41.47
CA GLY A 346 3.97 -18.68 -40.76
C GLY A 346 3.61 -18.46 -39.28
N GLU A 347 4.04 -17.37 -38.65
CA GLU A 347 3.72 -17.06 -37.24
C GLU A 347 2.21 -16.89 -36.99
N ASN A 348 1.50 -16.34 -37.98
CA ASN A 348 0.05 -16.23 -37.94
C ASN A 348 -0.66 -17.60 -37.90
N ASP A 349 0.00 -18.68 -38.35
CA ASP A 349 -0.54 -20.04 -38.24
C ASP A 349 -0.28 -20.65 -36.85
N TRP A 350 0.66 -20.11 -36.08
CA TRP A 350 0.97 -20.58 -34.72
C TRP A 350 -0.05 -20.12 -33.68
N ILE A 351 -0.60 -18.92 -33.88
CA ILE A 351 -1.62 -18.34 -33.01
C ILE A 351 -2.99 -18.95 -33.38
N PRO A 352 -3.84 -19.34 -32.42
CA PRO A 352 -5.19 -19.80 -32.73
C PRO A 352 -6.06 -18.70 -33.35
N ALA A 353 -6.82 -19.05 -34.39
CA ALA A 353 -7.72 -18.10 -35.05
C ALA A 353 -8.83 -17.59 -34.12
N SER A 354 -9.35 -18.42 -33.21
CA SER A 354 -10.35 -18.03 -32.22
C SER A 354 -9.82 -16.95 -31.27
N PHE A 355 -8.59 -17.12 -30.79
CA PHE A 355 -7.90 -16.13 -29.97
C PHE A 355 -7.73 -14.79 -30.71
N ARG A 356 -7.28 -14.80 -31.98
CA ARG A 356 -7.14 -13.56 -32.78
C ARG A 356 -8.45 -12.80 -32.94
N VAL A 357 -9.55 -13.52 -33.19
CA VAL A 357 -10.88 -12.91 -33.33
C VAL A 357 -11.27 -12.20 -32.03
N LYS A 358 -11.17 -12.88 -30.89
CA LYS A 358 -11.51 -12.29 -29.58
C LYS A 358 -10.62 -11.13 -29.21
N ARG A 359 -9.32 -11.22 -29.51
CA ARG A 359 -8.35 -10.13 -29.34
C ARG A 359 -8.75 -8.89 -30.13
N ALA A 360 -9.06 -9.05 -31.41
CA ALA A 360 -9.45 -7.94 -32.28
C ALA A 360 -10.79 -7.29 -31.85
N GLU A 361 -11.76 -8.11 -31.43
CA GLU A 361 -13.04 -7.64 -30.88
C GLU A 361 -12.82 -6.81 -29.60
N LEU A 362 -12.02 -7.32 -28.66
CA LEU A 362 -11.71 -6.62 -27.41
C LEU A 362 -10.91 -5.34 -27.65
N PHE A 363 -9.86 -5.37 -28.47
CA PHE A 363 -9.04 -4.19 -28.75
C PHE A 363 -9.86 -3.08 -29.43
N ALA A 364 -10.76 -3.44 -30.34
CA ALA A 364 -11.67 -2.47 -30.95
C ALA A 364 -12.64 -1.85 -29.93
N ALA A 365 -13.12 -2.63 -28.95
CA ALA A 365 -13.97 -2.14 -27.87
C ALA A 365 -13.20 -1.18 -26.93
N ILE A 366 -11.96 -1.52 -26.57
CA ILE A 366 -11.08 -0.66 -25.76
C ILE A 366 -10.82 0.65 -26.50
N GLN A 367 -10.46 0.62 -27.77
CA GLN A 367 -10.25 1.85 -28.54
C GLN A 367 -11.50 2.75 -28.54
N ALA A 368 -12.69 2.16 -28.63
CA ALA A 368 -13.95 2.87 -28.69
C ALA A 368 -14.40 3.48 -27.35
N SER A 369 -13.74 3.18 -26.23
CA SER A 369 -14.10 3.70 -24.89
C SER A 369 -13.84 5.20 -24.72
N ALA A 370 -13.00 5.79 -25.58
CA ALA A 370 -12.74 7.23 -25.61
C ALA A 370 -12.95 7.84 -27.00
N ALA A 371 -13.11 9.16 -27.03
CA ALA A 371 -13.27 9.94 -28.26
C ALA A 371 -12.15 9.65 -29.29
N GLU A 372 -12.49 9.77 -30.57
CA GLU A 372 -11.56 9.53 -31.70
C GLU A 372 -10.97 8.12 -31.79
N LYS A 373 -11.56 7.13 -31.10
CA LYS A 373 -11.04 5.76 -30.98
C LYS A 373 -9.66 5.69 -30.32
N LYS A 374 -9.38 6.60 -29.38
CA LYS A 374 -8.12 6.68 -28.64
C LYS A 374 -8.21 6.11 -27.22
N GLY A 375 -9.22 5.28 -26.95
CA GLY A 375 -9.36 4.62 -25.66
C GLY A 375 -8.17 3.72 -25.35
N ILE A 376 -7.88 3.59 -24.07
CA ILE A 376 -6.87 2.72 -23.47
C ILE A 376 -7.54 1.82 -22.42
N TRP A 377 -6.82 0.83 -21.92
CA TRP A 377 -7.32 -0.11 -20.93
C TRP A 377 -7.94 0.59 -19.73
N GLU A 378 -7.26 1.61 -19.18
CA GLU A 378 -7.70 2.35 -18.00
C GLU A 378 -9.07 3.02 -18.19
N THR A 379 -9.40 3.41 -19.43
CA THR A 379 -10.69 4.03 -19.78
C THR A 379 -11.80 3.02 -20.09
N PHE A 380 -11.47 1.74 -20.17
CA PHE A 380 -12.41 0.70 -20.60
C PHE A 380 -13.42 0.33 -19.52
N ASP A 381 -14.69 0.22 -19.90
CA ASP A 381 -15.81 -0.15 -19.05
C ASP A 381 -15.96 -1.67 -18.93
N VAL A 382 -14.95 -2.28 -18.30
CA VAL A 382 -14.81 -3.73 -18.11
C VAL A 382 -16.11 -4.40 -17.65
N TYR A 383 -16.87 -3.79 -16.75
CA TYR A 383 -18.13 -4.33 -16.22
C TYR A 383 -19.23 -4.52 -17.27
N ASN A 384 -19.27 -3.70 -18.34
CA ASN A 384 -20.23 -3.86 -19.44
C ASN A 384 -19.77 -4.90 -20.49
N TYR A 385 -18.47 -5.22 -20.50
CA TYR A 385 -17.84 -6.11 -21.46
C TYR A 385 -17.18 -7.33 -20.79
N ILE A 386 -17.64 -7.70 -19.60
CA ILE A 386 -17.00 -8.72 -18.76
C ILE A 386 -16.86 -10.06 -19.49
N GLU A 387 -17.91 -10.46 -20.22
CA GLU A 387 -17.93 -11.68 -21.01
C GLU A 387 -16.94 -11.65 -22.18
N LEU A 388 -16.73 -10.49 -22.81
CA LEU A 388 -15.75 -10.34 -23.88
C LEU A 388 -14.31 -10.47 -23.35
N VAL A 389 -14.05 -9.91 -22.17
CA VAL A 389 -12.75 -10.04 -21.49
C VAL A 389 -12.52 -11.49 -21.04
N ARG A 390 -13.55 -12.15 -20.48
CA ARG A 390 -13.49 -13.57 -20.10
C ARG A 390 -13.22 -14.47 -21.30
N ASP A 391 -13.97 -14.32 -22.39
CA ASP A 391 -13.76 -15.07 -23.64
C ASP A 391 -12.31 -14.95 -24.14
N TYR A 392 -11.74 -13.74 -24.11
CA TYR A 392 -10.36 -13.50 -24.53
C TYR A 392 -9.34 -14.25 -23.65
N VAL A 393 -9.53 -14.21 -22.33
CA VAL A 393 -8.68 -14.93 -21.36
C VAL A 393 -8.82 -16.45 -21.52
N GLU A 394 -10.03 -16.96 -21.74
CA GLU A 394 -10.28 -18.39 -21.93
C GLU A 394 -9.67 -18.94 -23.22
N GLU A 395 -9.75 -18.19 -24.32
CA GLU A 395 -9.09 -18.58 -25.58
C GLU A 395 -7.57 -18.64 -25.42
N TYR A 396 -6.99 -17.71 -24.66
CA TYR A 396 -5.58 -17.76 -24.30
C TYR A 396 -5.26 -19.00 -23.45
N GLN A 397 -6.07 -19.29 -22.43
CA GLN A 397 -5.92 -20.49 -21.61
C GLN A 397 -5.95 -21.77 -22.45
N HIS A 398 -6.89 -21.86 -23.39
CA HIS A 398 -7.02 -23.00 -24.29
C HIS A 398 -5.75 -23.18 -25.13
N TRP A 399 -5.20 -22.08 -25.63
CA TRP A 399 -3.94 -22.08 -26.35
C TRP A 399 -2.78 -22.59 -25.50
N LEU A 400 -2.58 -22.05 -24.30
CA LEU A 400 -1.52 -22.48 -23.38
C LEU A 400 -1.63 -23.98 -23.03
N ASN A 401 -2.83 -24.46 -22.74
CA ASN A 401 -3.08 -25.86 -22.44
C ASN A 401 -2.74 -26.79 -23.62
N LYS A 402 -3.06 -26.35 -24.85
CA LYS A 402 -2.74 -27.10 -26.07
C LYS A 402 -1.22 -27.19 -26.28
N LEU A 403 -0.48 -26.09 -26.05
CA LEU A 403 0.98 -26.07 -26.11
C LEU A 403 1.60 -27.00 -25.06
N LEU A 404 1.15 -26.89 -23.81
CA LEU A 404 1.65 -27.73 -22.72
C LEU A 404 1.42 -29.23 -22.98
N LYS A 405 0.25 -29.61 -23.51
CA LYS A 405 -0.05 -31.00 -23.89
C LYS A 405 0.88 -31.52 -24.98
N LYS A 406 1.27 -30.68 -25.94
CA LYS A 406 2.26 -31.04 -26.98
C LYS A 406 3.66 -31.16 -26.38
N LEU A 407 4.07 -30.22 -25.51
CA LEU A 407 5.38 -30.26 -24.84
C LEU A 407 5.56 -31.52 -23.98
N LYS A 408 4.50 -32.00 -23.32
CA LYS A 408 4.53 -33.28 -22.58
C LYS A 408 4.85 -34.50 -23.46
N LYS A 409 4.73 -34.37 -24.78
CA LYS A 409 4.98 -35.41 -25.78
C LYS A 409 6.07 -35.01 -26.76
N ILE A 410 6.96 -34.09 -26.37
CA ILE A 410 7.96 -33.51 -27.27
C ILE A 410 8.87 -34.57 -27.89
N GLU A 411 9.21 -35.64 -27.15
CA GLU A 411 10.02 -36.76 -27.64
C GLU A 411 9.35 -37.56 -28.78
N GLU A 412 8.02 -37.46 -28.94
CA GLU A 412 7.26 -38.11 -30.01
C GLU A 412 7.32 -37.30 -31.33
N LEU A 413 7.79 -36.06 -31.30
CA LEU A 413 7.85 -35.13 -32.44
C LEU A 413 9.19 -35.21 -33.17
N ALA A 414 9.20 -34.89 -34.47
CA ALA A 414 10.45 -34.74 -35.22
C ALA A 414 11.23 -33.49 -34.76
N PRO A 415 12.57 -33.42 -34.91
CA PRO A 415 13.36 -32.29 -34.44
C PRO A 415 12.89 -30.91 -34.95
N GLU A 416 12.45 -30.83 -36.22
CA GLU A 416 11.90 -29.60 -36.82
C GLU A 416 10.60 -29.18 -36.09
N ASP A 417 9.68 -30.13 -35.87
CA ASP A 417 8.43 -29.88 -35.12
C ASP A 417 8.68 -29.52 -33.63
N GLN A 418 9.83 -29.92 -33.07
CA GLN A 418 10.22 -29.56 -31.70
C GLN A 418 10.69 -28.10 -31.62
N GLU A 419 11.49 -27.65 -32.58
CA GLU A 419 11.95 -26.27 -32.70
C GLU A 419 10.75 -25.33 -32.90
N ASP A 420 9.87 -25.64 -33.86
CA ASP A 420 8.62 -24.92 -34.08
C ASP A 420 7.79 -24.83 -32.78
N LEU A 421 7.65 -25.93 -32.04
CA LEU A 421 6.87 -25.93 -30.80
C LEU A 421 7.48 -25.01 -29.72
N TYR A 422 8.80 -24.93 -29.61
CA TYR A 422 9.45 -24.00 -28.67
C TYR A 422 9.26 -22.54 -29.08
N GLU A 423 9.34 -22.23 -30.38
CA GLU A 423 9.03 -20.90 -30.90
C GLU A 423 7.58 -20.51 -30.63
N MET A 424 6.61 -21.41 -30.89
CA MET A 424 5.20 -21.21 -30.52
C MET A 424 5.00 -20.89 -29.03
N VAL A 425 5.79 -21.53 -28.16
CA VAL A 425 5.74 -21.31 -26.72
C VAL A 425 6.32 -19.95 -26.34
N GLN A 426 7.39 -19.50 -27.00
CA GLN A 426 7.94 -18.16 -26.81
C GLN A 426 6.94 -17.09 -27.25
N VAL A 427 6.29 -17.25 -28.41
CA VAL A 427 5.25 -16.32 -28.88
C VAL A 427 4.09 -16.22 -27.88
N ALA A 428 3.64 -17.36 -27.32
CA ALA A 428 2.58 -17.35 -26.32
C ALA A 428 3.01 -16.68 -25.00
N GLN A 429 4.26 -16.87 -24.56
CA GLN A 429 4.79 -16.30 -23.32
C GLN A 429 5.09 -14.79 -23.43
N ASN A 430 5.55 -14.35 -24.60
CA ASN A 430 6.03 -13.00 -24.86
C ASN A 430 4.97 -12.08 -25.48
N LEU A 431 3.72 -12.55 -25.53
CA LEU A 431 2.57 -11.77 -25.98
C LEU A 431 2.51 -10.43 -25.25
N ASP A 432 2.21 -9.34 -25.96
CA ASP A 432 1.97 -8.01 -25.37
C ASP A 432 3.14 -7.47 -24.50
N LEU A 433 4.37 -7.93 -24.78
CA LEU A 433 5.59 -7.37 -24.22
C LEU A 433 6.11 -6.19 -25.05
N VAL A 434 6.75 -5.23 -24.38
CA VAL A 434 7.39 -4.08 -25.02
C VAL A 434 8.86 -4.07 -24.65
N GLN A 435 9.74 -4.16 -25.65
CA GLN A 435 11.18 -4.03 -25.47
C GLN A 435 11.57 -2.55 -25.48
N VAL A 436 11.98 -2.01 -24.33
CA VAL A 436 12.41 -0.62 -24.22
C VAL A 436 13.94 -0.55 -24.21
N LYS A 437 14.51 0.30 -25.08
CA LYS A 437 15.94 0.53 -25.21
C LYS A 437 16.27 1.99 -24.93
N THR A 438 17.31 2.22 -24.13
CA THR A 438 17.82 3.57 -23.83
C THR A 438 19.33 3.55 -23.63
N LEU A 439 19.95 4.73 -23.60
CA LEU A 439 21.36 4.89 -23.25
C LEU A 439 21.50 5.03 -21.73
N LEU A 440 22.09 4.01 -21.09
CA LEU A 440 22.38 4.02 -19.65
C LEU A 440 23.45 5.07 -19.29
N PRO A 441 23.53 5.50 -18.01
CA PRO A 441 24.54 6.46 -17.56
C PRO A 441 25.99 6.07 -17.88
N GLN A 442 26.27 4.76 -17.97
CA GLN A 442 27.60 4.23 -18.31
C GLN A 442 27.88 4.20 -19.83
N GLN A 443 27.08 4.89 -20.64
CA GLN A 443 27.22 5.01 -22.10
C GLN A 443 27.04 3.67 -22.84
N LYS A 444 26.25 2.75 -22.29
CA LYS A 444 25.85 1.48 -22.92
C LYS A 444 24.36 1.48 -23.21
N ILE A 445 23.93 0.71 -24.21
CA ILE A 445 22.50 0.50 -24.46
C ILE A 445 21.97 -0.45 -23.39
N GLY A 446 21.01 0.03 -22.61
CA GLY A 446 20.22 -0.75 -21.67
C GLY A 446 18.96 -1.26 -22.33
N THR A 447 18.51 -2.46 -21.94
CA THR A 447 17.29 -3.06 -22.45
C THR A 447 16.49 -3.65 -21.30
N VAL A 448 15.21 -3.27 -21.23
CA VAL A 448 14.22 -3.84 -20.31
C VAL A 448 12.97 -4.23 -21.08
N TYR A 449 12.13 -5.04 -20.45
CA TYR A 449 10.83 -5.40 -21.01
C TYR A 449 9.72 -4.91 -20.10
N LEU A 450 8.65 -4.39 -20.70
CA LEU A 450 7.41 -4.03 -20.02
C LEU A 450 6.32 -5.02 -20.43
N GLN A 451 5.65 -5.62 -19.46
CA GLN A 451 4.39 -6.33 -19.69
C GLN A 451 3.23 -5.34 -19.58
N THR A 452 2.44 -5.27 -20.64
CA THR A 452 1.37 -4.26 -20.76
C THR A 452 0.09 -4.73 -20.05
N PRO A 453 -0.82 -3.80 -19.68
CA PRO A 453 -2.12 -4.15 -19.11
C PRO A 453 -3.02 -4.98 -20.06
N LEU A 454 -2.71 -5.00 -21.36
CA LEU A 454 -3.46 -5.74 -22.39
C LEU A 454 -3.19 -7.26 -22.40
N HIS A 455 -2.16 -7.71 -21.68
CA HIS A 455 -1.84 -9.12 -21.61
C HIS A 455 -2.96 -9.90 -20.88
N PRO A 456 -3.44 -11.07 -21.39
CA PRO A 456 -4.54 -11.84 -20.77
C PRO A 456 -4.33 -12.13 -19.27
N VAL A 457 -3.12 -12.56 -18.89
CA VAL A 457 -2.74 -12.76 -17.48
C VAL A 457 -2.98 -11.52 -16.62
N ARG A 458 -2.75 -10.30 -17.15
CA ARG A 458 -2.93 -9.02 -16.44
C ARG A 458 -4.40 -8.69 -16.26
N MET A 459 -5.22 -8.93 -17.29
CA MET A 459 -6.68 -8.70 -17.25
C MET A 459 -7.41 -9.53 -16.16
N ILE A 460 -6.87 -10.71 -15.80
CA ILE A 460 -7.41 -11.55 -14.72
C ILE A 460 -7.55 -10.78 -13.40
N TRP A 461 -6.65 -9.83 -13.11
CA TRP A 461 -6.73 -9.01 -11.90
C TRP A 461 -8.07 -8.26 -11.80
N LEU A 462 -8.48 -7.57 -12.87
CA LEU A 462 -9.70 -6.78 -12.86
C LEU A 462 -10.96 -7.64 -12.91
N LEU A 463 -10.89 -8.82 -13.53
CA LEU A 463 -11.96 -9.82 -13.46
C LEU A 463 -12.18 -10.27 -12.01
N ASN A 464 -11.10 -10.66 -11.31
CA ASN A 464 -11.17 -11.07 -9.91
C ASN A 464 -11.62 -9.94 -8.98
N LEU A 465 -11.12 -8.72 -9.20
CA LEU A 465 -11.53 -7.54 -8.42
C LEU A 465 -13.04 -7.30 -8.55
N TRP A 466 -13.58 -7.40 -9.77
CA TRP A 466 -15.00 -7.23 -10.02
C TRP A 466 -15.83 -8.31 -9.33
N ASP A 467 -15.45 -9.58 -9.48
CA ASP A 467 -16.15 -10.71 -8.85
C ASP A 467 -16.14 -10.59 -7.32
N TRP A 468 -14.98 -10.24 -6.72
CA TRP A 468 -14.85 -10.02 -5.28
C TRP A 468 -15.74 -8.88 -4.79
N TYR A 469 -15.72 -7.74 -5.50
CA TYR A 469 -16.56 -6.60 -5.15
C TYR A 469 -18.05 -6.97 -5.15
N GLN A 470 -18.51 -7.74 -6.13
CA GLN A 470 -19.91 -8.17 -6.19
C GLN A 470 -20.30 -9.05 -4.99
N GLN A 471 -19.41 -9.95 -4.57
CA GLN A 471 -19.63 -10.78 -3.37
C GLN A 471 -19.68 -9.91 -2.11
N TRP A 472 -18.71 -9.02 -1.94
CA TRP A 472 -18.67 -8.11 -0.80
C TRP A 472 -19.90 -7.20 -0.73
N GLU A 473 -20.35 -6.66 -1.88
CA GLU A 473 -21.56 -5.83 -1.96
C GLU A 473 -22.80 -6.63 -1.54
N ALA A 474 -22.93 -7.88 -1.97
CA ALA A 474 -24.02 -8.76 -1.55
C ALA A 474 -24.00 -9.01 -0.03
N GLU A 475 -22.83 -9.30 0.56
CA GLU A 475 -22.68 -9.47 2.02
C GLU A 475 -23.03 -8.18 2.78
N LEU A 476 -22.63 -7.01 2.28
CA LEU A 476 -22.96 -5.72 2.89
C LEU A 476 -24.48 -5.52 2.94
N LEU A 477 -25.18 -5.83 1.84
CA LEU A 477 -26.63 -5.67 1.75
C LEU A 477 -27.41 -6.63 2.66
N GLU A 478 -26.82 -7.77 3.04
CA GLU A 478 -27.40 -8.69 4.02
C GLU A 478 -27.23 -8.21 5.48
N GLN A 479 -26.26 -7.34 5.77
CA GLN A 479 -26.06 -6.79 7.12
C GLN A 479 -27.07 -5.69 7.44
N GLU A 480 -27.62 -5.68 8.66
CA GLU A 480 -28.66 -4.72 9.06
C GLU A 480 -28.10 -3.39 9.64
N GLU A 481 -26.82 -3.35 10.07
CA GLU A 481 -26.22 -2.19 10.75
C GLU A 481 -24.82 -1.81 10.21
N ASN A 482 -24.42 -0.56 10.43
CA ASN A 482 -23.06 -0.03 10.22
C ASN A 482 -22.53 0.06 8.77
N HIS A 483 -23.43 0.14 7.76
CA HIS A 483 -23.05 0.29 6.35
C HIS A 483 -22.04 1.42 6.07
N PRO A 484 -22.18 2.64 6.63
CA PRO A 484 -21.25 3.73 6.33
C PRO A 484 -19.80 3.41 6.68
N ALA A 485 -19.55 2.79 7.83
CA ALA A 485 -18.20 2.44 8.26
C ALA A 485 -17.57 1.36 7.36
N TRP A 486 -18.35 0.37 6.92
CA TRP A 486 -17.86 -0.67 6.01
C TRP A 486 -17.57 -0.11 4.61
N ILE A 487 -18.42 0.80 4.12
CA ILE A 487 -18.20 1.51 2.86
C ILE A 487 -16.91 2.34 2.92
N GLU A 488 -16.71 3.11 3.98
CA GLU A 488 -15.50 3.90 4.21
C GLU A 488 -14.26 3.00 4.23
N THR A 489 -14.31 1.89 4.98
CA THR A 489 -13.22 0.91 5.06
C THR A 489 -12.86 0.33 3.68
N LEU A 490 -13.85 0.02 2.83
CA LEU A 490 -13.61 -0.47 1.48
C LEU A 490 -13.03 0.62 0.58
N GLN A 491 -13.54 1.84 0.64
CA GLN A 491 -13.05 2.96 -0.17
C GLN A 491 -11.59 3.28 0.15
N GLU A 492 -11.20 3.25 1.42
CA GLU A 492 -9.81 3.38 1.85
C GLU A 492 -8.95 2.24 1.30
N TYR A 493 -9.42 1.00 1.40
CA TYR A 493 -8.69 -0.16 0.91
C TYR A 493 -8.44 -0.11 -0.61
N LEU A 494 -9.46 0.26 -1.40
CA LEU A 494 -9.35 0.42 -2.85
C LEU A 494 -8.33 1.49 -3.26
N GLN A 495 -8.16 2.54 -2.45
CA GLN A 495 -7.24 3.65 -2.76
C GLN A 495 -5.79 3.37 -2.36
N THR A 496 -5.57 2.55 -1.34
CA THR A 496 -4.26 2.43 -0.69
C THR A 496 -3.57 1.10 -0.94
N ASN A 497 -4.32 0.02 -1.20
CA ASN A 497 -3.81 -1.36 -1.08
C ASN A 497 -4.27 -2.28 -2.23
N LEU A 498 -4.46 -1.76 -3.45
CA LEU A 498 -4.77 -2.62 -4.61
C LEU A 498 -3.90 -2.26 -5.80
N THR A 499 -2.79 -2.98 -5.95
CA THR A 499 -1.98 -2.91 -7.17
C THR A 499 -2.07 -4.20 -7.97
N PRO A 500 -2.18 -4.16 -9.30
CA PRO A 500 -2.20 -5.38 -10.11
C PRO A 500 -0.83 -6.05 -10.07
N GLN A 501 -0.64 -7.03 -9.19
CA GLN A 501 0.65 -7.71 -8.99
C GLN A 501 0.76 -9.06 -9.72
N ASN A 502 -0.19 -9.39 -10.60
CA ASN A 502 -0.29 -10.67 -11.32
C ASN A 502 0.76 -10.79 -12.44
N ASN A 503 2.02 -10.75 -12.05
CA ASN A 503 3.16 -10.84 -12.93
C ASN A 503 3.87 -12.17 -12.74
N PRO A 504 4.20 -12.84 -13.85
CA PRO A 504 5.24 -13.85 -13.85
C PRO A 504 6.51 -13.42 -13.14
N LEU A 505 7.03 -14.24 -12.24
CA LEU A 505 8.29 -13.90 -11.58
C LEU A 505 9.47 -13.90 -12.57
N LEU A 506 9.46 -14.81 -13.54
CA LEU A 506 10.51 -14.98 -14.54
C LEU A 506 9.89 -15.05 -15.93
N ILE A 507 10.54 -14.43 -16.92
CA ILE A 507 10.27 -14.61 -18.35
C ILE A 507 11.56 -15.01 -19.05
N ASN A 508 11.44 -15.73 -20.16
CA ASN A 508 12.57 -16.10 -21.02
C ASN A 508 12.43 -15.42 -22.38
N ILE A 509 13.46 -14.67 -22.76
CA ILE A 509 13.54 -14.04 -24.08
C ILE A 509 14.87 -14.46 -24.71
N GLU A 510 14.78 -15.19 -25.81
CA GLU A 510 15.92 -15.87 -26.44
C GLU A 510 16.63 -16.80 -25.43
N ASP A 511 17.91 -16.54 -25.16
CA ASP A 511 18.75 -17.30 -24.21
C ASP A 511 18.89 -16.61 -22.84
N ARG A 512 18.08 -15.58 -22.56
CA ARG A 512 18.23 -14.73 -21.36
C ARG A 512 16.99 -14.76 -20.48
N VAL A 513 17.23 -14.93 -19.19
CA VAL A 513 16.21 -14.87 -18.15
C VAL A 513 16.08 -13.45 -17.62
N TYR A 514 14.86 -12.94 -17.64
CA TYR A 514 14.50 -11.66 -17.03
C TYR A 514 13.63 -11.91 -15.81
N GLN A 515 13.85 -11.14 -14.75
CA GLN A 515 13.05 -11.20 -13.53
C GLN A 515 12.11 -10.00 -13.47
N TYR A 516 10.90 -10.25 -12.99
CA TYR A 516 10.01 -9.19 -12.57
C TYR A 516 10.63 -8.37 -11.45
N SER A 517 10.64 -7.05 -11.63
CA SER A 517 11.27 -6.08 -10.74
C SER A 517 10.28 -5.16 -10.03
N GLY A 518 9.02 -5.11 -10.48
CA GLY A 518 7.99 -4.26 -9.90
C GLY A 518 7.11 -3.61 -10.97
N GLU A 519 6.09 -2.90 -10.53
CA GLU A 519 5.25 -2.07 -11.40
C GLU A 519 5.94 -0.72 -11.63
N VAL A 520 5.97 -0.26 -12.89
CA VAL A 520 6.37 1.11 -13.21
C VAL A 520 5.18 2.06 -13.29
N ALA A 521 3.99 1.54 -13.58
CA ALA A 521 2.71 2.23 -13.54
C ALA A 521 1.60 1.21 -13.26
N ASN A 522 0.39 1.65 -12.92
CA ASN A 522 -0.74 0.73 -12.72
C ASN A 522 -0.95 -0.16 -13.96
N GLY A 523 -0.73 -1.47 -13.83
CA GLY A 523 -0.90 -2.42 -14.92
C GLY A 523 0.34 -2.67 -15.79
N TRP A 524 1.44 -1.94 -15.57
CA TRP A 524 2.68 -2.02 -16.35
C TRP A 524 3.84 -2.65 -15.56
N GLY A 525 4.08 -3.95 -15.78
CA GLY A 525 5.11 -4.72 -15.08
C GLY A 525 6.49 -4.61 -15.73
N LEU A 526 7.54 -4.31 -14.95
CA LEU A 526 8.91 -4.18 -15.42
C LEU A 526 9.73 -5.46 -15.23
N TYR A 527 10.42 -5.85 -16.29
CA TYR A 527 11.34 -6.98 -16.31
C TYR A 527 12.77 -6.53 -16.62
N THR A 528 13.69 -6.86 -15.73
CA THR A 528 15.11 -6.51 -15.85
C THR A 528 15.97 -7.76 -15.95
N ILE A 529 17.08 -7.65 -16.69
CA ILE A 529 18.07 -8.72 -16.73
C ILE A 529 18.78 -8.83 -15.38
N ILE A 530 19.04 -10.06 -14.94
CA ILE A 530 19.86 -10.32 -13.76
C ILE A 530 21.24 -10.76 -14.20
N ASP A 531 22.23 -9.90 -13.96
CA ASP A 531 23.62 -10.31 -14.04
C ASP A 531 23.92 -11.32 -12.93
N GLN A 532 24.63 -12.40 -13.26
CA GLN A 532 25.03 -13.41 -12.27
C GLN A 532 25.71 -12.74 -11.07
N ALA A 533 25.26 -13.05 -9.85
CA ALA A 533 25.80 -12.45 -8.63
C ALA A 533 27.33 -12.56 -8.60
N LYS A 534 27.99 -11.39 -8.60
CA LYS A 534 29.43 -11.32 -8.33
C LYS A 534 29.65 -11.61 -6.84
N LYS A 535 30.76 -12.30 -6.54
CA LYS A 535 31.04 -12.87 -5.20
C LYS A 535 31.52 -11.85 -4.15
N ALA A 536 31.50 -10.56 -4.43
CA ALA A 536 32.07 -9.56 -3.52
C ALA A 536 31.02 -9.08 -2.51
N ALA A 537 31.41 -8.99 -1.22
CA ALA A 537 30.55 -8.47 -0.15
C ALA A 537 30.15 -6.98 -0.33
N THR A 538 30.85 -6.27 -1.21
CA THR A 538 30.67 -4.84 -1.49
C THR A 538 29.76 -4.57 -2.71
N ASP A 539 29.36 -5.61 -3.45
CA ASP A 539 28.48 -5.46 -4.62
C ASP A 539 27.01 -5.44 -4.17
N LEU A 540 26.46 -4.25 -3.94
CA LEU A 540 25.04 -4.08 -3.60
C LEU A 540 24.11 -4.35 -4.77
N ASN A 541 22.87 -4.71 -4.45
CA ASN A 541 21.80 -4.88 -5.43
C ASN A 541 21.38 -3.53 -6.05
N PRO A 542 21.55 -3.34 -7.37
CA PRO A 542 21.17 -2.10 -8.04
C PRO A 542 19.68 -2.03 -8.44
N GLN A 543 18.88 -3.06 -8.16
CA GLN A 543 17.51 -3.20 -8.69
C GLN A 543 16.60 -2.00 -8.41
N LEU A 544 16.57 -1.48 -7.18
CA LEU A 544 15.79 -0.29 -6.83
C LEU A 544 16.20 0.93 -7.67
N HIS A 545 17.50 1.12 -7.87
CA HIS A 545 18.04 2.25 -8.63
C HIS A 545 17.74 2.11 -10.13
N VAL A 546 17.65 0.86 -10.63
CA VAL A 546 17.24 0.57 -12.00
C VAL A 546 15.77 0.94 -12.20
N ILE A 547 14.88 0.58 -11.27
CA ILE A 547 13.44 0.89 -11.37
C ILE A 547 13.24 2.40 -11.45
N LYS A 548 13.82 3.14 -10.50
CA LYS A 548 13.77 4.62 -10.48
C LYS A 548 14.27 5.25 -11.78
N TYR A 549 15.44 4.81 -12.26
CA TYR A 549 15.97 5.28 -13.54
C TYR A 549 15.00 5.04 -14.71
N TRP A 550 14.34 3.88 -14.76
CA TRP A 550 13.36 3.60 -15.83
C TRP A 550 12.05 4.35 -15.66
N GLN A 551 11.62 4.65 -14.43
CA GLN A 551 10.49 5.55 -14.17
C GLN A 551 10.77 6.95 -14.75
N GLU A 552 11.96 7.52 -14.50
CA GLU A 552 12.36 8.80 -15.08
C GLU A 552 12.40 8.76 -16.62
N VAL A 553 13.02 7.72 -17.20
CA VAL A 553 13.11 7.53 -18.66
C VAL A 553 11.74 7.46 -19.31
N LEU A 554 10.74 6.91 -18.62
CA LEU A 554 9.36 6.79 -19.09
C LEU A 554 8.47 7.99 -18.72
N ASN A 555 9.02 9.00 -18.05
CA ASN A 555 8.30 10.18 -17.54
C ASN A 555 7.19 9.82 -16.55
N LEU A 556 7.46 8.84 -15.70
CA LEU A 556 6.57 8.45 -14.62
C LEU A 556 6.86 9.29 -13.37
N SER A 557 5.81 9.61 -12.63
CA SER A 557 6.00 10.08 -11.26
C SER A 557 6.52 8.91 -10.40
N PRO A 558 7.37 9.19 -9.40
CA PRO A 558 7.82 8.17 -8.46
C PRO A 558 6.59 7.48 -7.86
N THR A 559 6.44 6.19 -8.12
CA THR A 559 5.37 5.39 -7.53
C THR A 559 5.84 4.87 -6.18
N TYR A 560 4.91 4.54 -5.28
CA TYR A 560 5.28 3.86 -4.04
C TYR A 560 5.98 2.54 -4.39
N GLU A 561 7.23 2.40 -4.00
CA GLU A 561 8.00 1.16 -4.13
C GLU A 561 8.02 0.46 -2.76
N PRO A 562 7.28 -0.66 -2.57
CA PRO A 562 7.21 -1.35 -1.27
C PRO A 562 8.57 -1.81 -0.73
N LEU A 563 9.56 -1.95 -1.63
CA LEU A 563 10.90 -2.41 -1.32
C LEU A 563 11.87 -1.28 -0.98
N ALA A 564 11.52 -0.02 -1.26
CA ALA A 564 12.28 1.15 -0.87
C ALA A 564 11.97 1.54 0.59
N LEU A 565 12.82 2.39 1.18
CA LEU A 565 12.51 3.01 2.46
C LEU A 565 11.53 4.17 2.25
N SER A 566 10.38 4.13 2.92
CA SER A 566 9.46 5.26 2.97
C SER A 566 9.84 6.27 4.07
N ALA A 567 9.33 7.49 3.98
CA ALA A 567 9.50 8.49 5.03
C ALA A 567 8.90 8.00 6.37
N GLU A 568 7.75 7.32 6.31
CA GLU A 568 7.08 6.71 7.47
C GLU A 568 7.93 5.63 8.14
N ASP A 569 8.55 4.73 7.35
CA ASP A 569 9.47 3.72 7.85
C ASP A 569 10.63 4.38 8.63
N ILE A 570 11.21 5.45 8.07
CA ILE A 570 12.33 6.18 8.68
C ILE A 570 11.89 6.87 9.97
N ILE A 571 10.79 7.63 9.94
CA ILE A 571 10.23 8.35 11.09
C ILE A 571 9.96 7.36 12.24
N GLY A 572 9.25 6.26 11.95
CA GLY A 572 8.88 5.28 12.97
C GLY A 572 10.08 4.65 13.67
N GLN A 573 11.16 4.34 12.92
CA GLN A 573 12.38 3.80 13.52
C GLN A 573 13.17 4.84 14.32
N LEU A 574 13.27 6.08 13.83
CA LEU A 574 13.96 7.15 14.55
C LEU A 574 13.24 7.52 15.85
N GLN A 575 11.91 7.63 15.83
CA GLN A 575 11.11 7.84 17.04
C GLN A 575 11.26 6.67 18.01
N SER A 576 11.19 5.43 17.52
CA SER A 576 11.40 4.23 18.34
C SER A 576 12.77 4.21 19.02
N TYR A 577 13.80 4.71 18.35
CA TYR A 577 15.13 4.87 18.92
C TYR A 577 15.17 5.99 19.96
N LEU A 578 14.63 7.17 19.64
CA LEU A 578 14.63 8.33 20.55
C LEU A 578 13.82 8.13 21.83
N VAL A 579 12.74 7.34 21.77
CA VAL A 579 12.01 6.93 22.98
C VAL A 579 12.91 6.15 23.96
N ARG A 580 13.87 5.38 23.45
CA ARG A 580 14.81 4.59 24.27
C ARG A 580 16.04 5.39 24.71
N TYR A 581 16.44 6.39 23.94
CA TYR A 581 17.59 7.25 24.21
C TYR A 581 17.17 8.73 24.23
N PRO A 582 16.28 9.16 25.16
CA PRO A 582 15.71 10.51 25.18
C PRO A 582 16.75 11.61 25.44
N GLU A 583 17.93 11.26 25.92
CA GLU A 583 19.04 12.19 26.14
C GLU A 583 19.80 12.58 24.87
N LYS A 584 19.56 11.90 23.74
CA LYS A 584 20.26 12.14 22.47
C LYS A 584 19.90 13.50 21.89
N LYS A 585 20.92 14.25 21.49
CA LYS A 585 20.81 15.56 20.82
C LYS A 585 21.40 15.60 19.42
N GLU A 586 22.18 14.59 19.06
CA GLU A 586 22.70 14.39 17.71
C GLU A 586 22.48 12.91 17.38
N LEU A 587 21.90 12.65 16.21
CA LEU A 587 21.66 11.31 15.68
C LEU A 587 22.55 11.06 14.47
N HIS A 588 23.34 10.00 14.52
CA HIS A 588 24.18 9.52 13.43
C HIS A 588 23.51 8.34 12.73
N VAL A 589 23.14 8.52 11.47
CA VAL A 589 22.39 7.54 10.70
C VAL A 589 23.15 7.16 9.43
N ASN A 590 23.46 5.88 9.29
CA ASN A 590 24.06 5.31 8.08
C ASN A 590 22.98 4.71 7.19
N ILE A 591 23.06 4.91 5.88
CA ILE A 591 22.15 4.29 4.91
C ILE A 591 22.97 3.56 3.85
N LEU A 592 22.82 2.24 3.81
CA LEU A 592 23.45 1.39 2.80
C LEU A 592 22.48 1.11 1.65
N ASN A 593 23.02 1.15 0.44
CA ASN A 593 22.25 1.20 -0.81
C ASN A 593 21.41 2.48 -0.90
N ALA A 594 22.00 3.61 -0.54
CA ALA A 594 21.32 4.89 -0.52
C ALA A 594 20.99 5.37 -1.95
N ASP A 595 19.75 5.78 -2.14
CA ASP A 595 19.23 6.40 -3.35
C ASP A 595 19.45 7.93 -3.35
N GLU A 596 18.60 8.68 -4.04
CA GLU A 596 18.64 10.14 -4.09
C GLU A 596 18.36 10.83 -2.75
N GLY A 597 17.76 10.12 -1.78
CA GLY A 597 17.50 10.63 -0.43
C GLY A 597 16.16 11.34 -0.25
N GLN A 598 15.23 11.26 -1.20
CA GLN A 598 13.93 11.96 -1.14
C GLN A 598 13.15 11.64 0.14
N SER A 599 12.96 10.35 0.45
CA SER A 599 12.24 9.92 1.65
C SER A 599 12.96 10.27 2.96
N LEU A 600 14.30 10.38 2.93
CA LEU A 600 15.07 10.87 4.08
C LEU A 600 14.84 12.37 4.31
N VAL A 601 14.81 13.16 3.24
CA VAL A 601 14.50 14.59 3.30
C VAL A 601 13.10 14.83 3.86
N GLU A 602 12.10 14.09 3.36
CA GLU A 602 10.71 14.16 3.84
C GLU A 602 10.61 13.79 5.32
N ALA A 603 11.25 12.70 5.74
CA ALA A 603 11.28 12.26 7.13
C ALA A 603 11.91 13.31 8.07
N VAL A 604 13.05 13.86 7.67
CA VAL A 604 13.79 14.87 8.45
C VAL A 604 13.01 16.18 8.54
N TYR A 605 12.41 16.61 7.43
CA TYR A 605 11.56 17.79 7.40
C TYR A 605 10.39 17.63 8.38
N TRP A 606 9.74 16.46 8.40
CA TRP A 606 8.67 16.18 9.36
C TRP A 606 9.17 16.19 10.81
N LEU A 607 10.29 15.54 11.10
CA LEU A 607 10.88 15.41 12.44
C LEU A 607 11.33 16.76 13.02
N ILE A 608 12.01 17.61 12.24
CA ILE A 608 12.48 18.91 12.74
C ILE A 608 11.31 19.82 13.11
N ASN A 609 10.15 19.64 12.48
CA ASN A 609 8.95 20.42 12.77
C ASN A 609 8.11 19.86 13.95
N GLN A 610 8.53 18.77 14.61
CA GLN A 610 7.84 18.27 15.81
C GLN A 610 8.45 18.87 17.09
N PRO A 611 7.63 19.28 18.08
CA PRO A 611 8.12 19.82 19.35
C PRO A 611 9.11 18.93 20.09
N GLU A 612 8.94 17.60 19.99
CA GLU A 612 9.76 16.60 20.68
C GLU A 612 11.13 16.38 20.02
N THR A 613 11.26 16.68 18.73
CA THR A 613 12.45 16.37 17.92
C THR A 613 13.10 17.58 17.24
N GLN A 614 12.56 18.79 17.44
CA GLN A 614 13.09 20.06 16.92
C GLN A 614 14.51 20.41 17.39
N ASP A 615 14.93 19.91 18.56
CA ASP A 615 16.23 20.21 19.17
C ASP A 615 17.32 19.18 18.79
N ILE A 616 17.00 18.23 17.91
CA ILE A 616 17.88 17.13 17.51
C ILE A 616 18.60 17.49 16.21
N SER A 617 19.93 17.35 16.21
CA SER A 617 20.73 17.43 14.99
C SER A 617 20.85 16.05 14.32
N TYR A 618 20.79 16.00 12.99
CA TYR A 618 20.85 14.77 12.20
C TYR A 618 22.13 14.73 11.36
N SER A 619 22.83 13.60 11.37
CA SER A 619 24.04 13.36 10.60
C SER A 619 23.90 12.08 9.79
N PHE A 620 23.77 12.22 8.47
CA PHE A 620 23.56 11.12 7.54
C PHE A 620 24.84 10.74 6.80
N THR A 621 25.15 9.45 6.77
CA THR A 621 26.18 8.87 5.90
C THR A 621 25.52 7.98 4.88
N LEU A 622 25.54 8.39 3.62
CA LEU A 622 24.94 7.68 2.50
C LEU A 622 26.00 6.84 1.79
N PHE A 623 25.84 5.52 1.81
CA PHE A 623 26.71 4.60 1.06
C PHE A 623 26.12 4.36 -0.32
N ALA A 624 26.76 4.96 -1.33
CA ALA A 624 26.29 4.96 -2.70
C ALA A 624 26.45 3.60 -3.39
N ASN A 625 25.52 3.27 -4.29
CA ASN A 625 25.64 2.11 -5.17
C ASN A 625 26.57 2.44 -6.36
N ASN A 626 27.57 1.59 -6.61
CA ASN A 626 28.56 1.78 -7.67
C ASN A 626 28.00 1.65 -9.11
N ALA A 627 26.73 1.27 -9.26
CA ALA A 627 26.10 1.16 -10.58
C ALA A 627 25.86 2.52 -11.24
N GLY A 628 25.62 3.60 -10.48
CA GLY A 628 25.47 4.95 -11.04
C GLY A 628 24.21 5.18 -11.87
N PHE A 629 23.11 4.47 -11.57
CA PHE A 629 21.80 4.69 -12.19
C PHE A 629 21.12 5.98 -11.71
N VAL A 630 21.37 6.37 -10.45
CA VAL A 630 20.84 7.57 -9.79
C VAL A 630 21.98 8.29 -9.09
N GLN A 631 21.79 9.58 -8.79
CA GLN A 631 22.78 10.38 -8.05
C GLN A 631 22.44 10.37 -6.56
N THR A 632 23.25 9.67 -5.76
CA THR A 632 23.01 9.52 -4.32
C THR A 632 23.01 10.88 -3.60
N GLY A 633 21.95 11.13 -2.81
CA GLY A 633 21.84 12.32 -1.95
C GLY A 633 21.49 13.65 -2.64
N VAL A 634 21.02 13.66 -3.89
CA VAL A 634 20.61 14.89 -4.59
C VAL A 634 19.49 15.63 -3.88
N ALA A 635 18.52 14.93 -3.31
CA ALA A 635 17.38 15.56 -2.64
C ALA A 635 17.83 16.49 -1.49
N PHE A 636 18.94 16.16 -0.81
CA PHE A 636 19.51 17.03 0.22
C PHE A 636 20.13 18.32 -0.36
N GLN A 637 20.64 18.28 -1.59
CA GLN A 637 21.16 19.47 -2.27
C GLN A 637 20.01 20.42 -2.62
N GLU A 638 18.93 19.87 -3.17
CA GLU A 638 17.71 20.62 -3.49
C GLU A 638 17.09 21.23 -2.24
N LEU A 639 16.94 20.44 -1.16
CA LEU A 639 16.45 20.94 0.13
C LEU A 639 17.35 22.05 0.70
N ALA A 640 18.67 21.94 0.57
CA ALA A 640 19.60 22.96 1.06
C ALA A 640 19.45 24.29 0.33
N GLU A 641 19.10 24.26 -0.96
CA GLU A 641 18.84 25.44 -1.77
C GLU A 641 17.50 26.10 -1.39
N GLU A 642 16.47 25.30 -1.14
CA GLU A 642 15.13 25.78 -0.78
C GLU A 642 15.02 26.27 0.67
N ASN A 643 15.66 25.55 1.60
CA ASN A 643 15.55 25.79 3.05
C ASN A 643 16.92 25.72 3.75
N PRO A 644 17.78 26.75 3.61
CA PRO A 644 19.15 26.74 4.14
C PRO A 644 19.23 26.56 5.66
N GLU A 645 18.22 27.02 6.40
CA GLU A 645 18.17 26.95 7.87
C GLU A 645 18.08 25.50 8.38
N LEU A 646 17.41 24.61 7.64
CA LEU A 646 17.33 23.18 7.98
C LEU A 646 18.71 22.49 7.87
N PHE A 647 19.57 22.97 6.97
CA PHE A 647 20.92 22.42 6.78
C PHE A 647 21.88 22.76 7.93
N GLU A 648 21.51 23.66 8.85
CA GLU A 648 22.27 23.86 10.10
C GLU A 648 22.12 22.66 11.05
N GLN A 649 20.96 22.01 11.02
CA GLN A 649 20.64 20.84 11.85
C GLN A 649 20.96 19.51 11.15
N VAL A 650 21.13 19.52 9.82
CA VAL A 650 21.32 18.32 9.00
C VAL A 650 22.69 18.32 8.33
N LYS A 651 23.52 17.32 8.65
CA LYS A 651 24.79 17.06 7.96
C LYS A 651 24.65 15.83 7.09
N VAL A 652 25.14 15.89 5.85
CA VAL A 652 25.11 14.76 4.93
C VAL A 652 26.50 14.50 4.39
N SER A 653 26.90 13.23 4.38
CA SER A 653 28.14 12.75 3.79
C SER A 653 27.86 11.56 2.88
N ILE A 654 28.68 11.39 1.83
CA ILE A 654 28.59 10.27 0.89
C ILE A 654 29.88 9.47 1.01
N ALA A 655 29.75 8.17 1.20
CA ALA A 655 30.84 7.22 1.36
C ALA A 655 30.66 6.00 0.43
N THR A 656 31.71 5.19 0.32
CA THR A 656 31.65 3.91 -0.41
C THR A 656 31.63 2.75 0.57
N ILE A 657 31.07 1.62 0.14
CA ILE A 657 30.97 0.43 1.00
C ILE A 657 32.35 -0.17 1.23
N GLU A 658 33.25 -0.04 0.25
CA GLU A 658 34.64 -0.40 0.42
C GLU A 658 35.31 0.36 1.58
N GLU A 659 34.89 1.59 1.89
CA GLU A 659 35.38 2.35 3.05
C GLU A 659 34.83 1.77 4.35
N LEU A 660 33.53 1.46 4.43
CA LEU A 660 32.92 0.82 5.59
C LEU A 660 33.60 -0.52 5.94
N PHE A 661 33.92 -1.33 4.92
CA PHE A 661 34.59 -2.61 5.14
C PHE A 661 36.05 -2.46 5.62
N LYS A 662 36.72 -1.34 5.27
CA LYS A 662 38.10 -1.08 5.67
C LYS A 662 38.21 -0.54 7.09
N ALA A 663 37.31 0.37 7.47
CA ALA A 663 37.35 1.08 8.74
C ALA A 663 35.92 1.31 9.29
N PRO A 664 35.19 0.26 9.71
CA PRO A 664 33.83 0.41 10.24
C PRO A 664 33.77 1.33 11.47
N GLU A 665 34.86 1.41 12.23
CA GLU A 665 35.02 2.29 13.39
C GLU A 665 35.01 3.79 13.04
N GLU A 666 35.19 4.17 11.77
CA GLU A 666 35.08 5.57 11.32
C GLU A 666 33.63 5.97 11.04
N PHE A 667 32.71 5.00 10.94
CA PHE A 667 31.30 5.19 10.60
C PHE A 667 30.38 4.84 11.77
N ILE A 668 30.81 5.14 13.00
CA ILE A 668 30.01 4.86 14.20
C ILE A 668 28.69 5.64 14.12
N GLY A 669 27.58 4.91 14.08
CA GLY A 669 26.23 5.46 13.99
C GLY A 669 25.32 4.95 15.10
N ASP A 670 24.25 5.68 15.38
CA ASP A 670 23.16 5.22 16.23
C ASP A 670 22.32 4.17 15.49
N LEU A 671 21.96 4.47 14.24
CA LEU A 671 21.22 3.57 13.36
C LEU A 671 21.95 3.33 12.04
N THR A 672 21.87 2.11 11.52
CA THR A 672 22.21 1.77 10.14
C THR A 672 21.00 1.18 9.44
N PHE A 673 20.59 1.75 8.31
CA PHE A 673 19.58 1.17 7.43
C PHE A 673 20.25 0.35 6.32
N LEU A 674 19.84 -0.91 6.16
CA LEU A 674 20.22 -1.81 5.06
C LEU A 674 19.03 -1.95 4.10
N VAL A 675 19.11 -1.33 2.92
CA VAL A 675 18.00 -1.26 1.96
C VAL A 675 18.24 -2.21 0.79
N GLN A 676 17.50 -3.32 0.71
CA GLN A 676 17.65 -4.37 -0.31
C GLN A 676 19.12 -4.63 -0.70
N PRO A 677 20.04 -4.88 0.26
CA PRO A 677 21.46 -4.84 -0.05
C PRO A 677 21.91 -6.04 -0.89
N PHE A 678 21.15 -7.14 -0.93
CA PHE A 678 21.59 -8.41 -1.51
C PHE A 678 20.92 -8.74 -2.86
N ASN A 679 21.70 -9.41 -3.72
CA ASN A 679 21.23 -9.88 -5.01
C ASN A 679 20.66 -11.31 -4.88
N ALA A 680 19.34 -11.46 -5.04
CA ALA A 680 18.73 -12.78 -5.22
C ALA A 680 18.98 -13.30 -6.66
N GLN A 681 18.99 -14.62 -6.83
CA GLN A 681 19.20 -15.25 -8.15
C GLN A 681 17.95 -16.00 -8.60
N PRO A 682 17.59 -15.96 -9.90
CA PRO A 682 16.49 -16.74 -10.41
C PRO A 682 16.85 -18.23 -10.40
N ILE A 683 15.93 -19.07 -9.92
CA ILE A 683 16.08 -20.53 -9.88
C ILE A 683 14.76 -21.21 -10.25
N LEU A 684 14.85 -22.49 -10.62
CA LEU A 684 13.71 -23.40 -10.63
C LEU A 684 13.76 -24.24 -9.34
N LEU A 685 12.79 -24.02 -8.46
CA LEU A 685 12.66 -24.73 -7.18
C LEU A 685 11.97 -26.09 -7.41
N ALA A 686 12.44 -27.15 -6.76
CA ALA A 686 11.87 -28.50 -6.92
C ALA A 686 10.45 -28.62 -6.33
N SER A 687 9.62 -29.47 -6.94
CA SER A 687 8.18 -29.61 -6.69
C SER A 687 7.78 -30.06 -5.28
N ASP A 688 8.63 -30.79 -4.55
CA ASP A 688 8.37 -31.17 -3.16
C ASP A 688 8.26 -29.96 -2.20
N ALA A 689 8.60 -28.74 -2.67
CA ALA A 689 8.38 -27.50 -1.95
C ALA A 689 6.90 -27.16 -1.70
N GLU A 690 5.95 -27.72 -2.49
CA GLU A 690 4.51 -27.54 -2.25
C GLU A 690 4.02 -28.14 -0.93
N LYS A 691 4.78 -29.07 -0.31
CA LYS A 691 4.50 -29.61 1.02
C LYS A 691 4.93 -28.68 2.16
N LEU A 692 5.63 -27.59 1.84
CA LEU A 692 6.16 -26.65 2.82
C LEU A 692 5.24 -25.44 2.90
N ALA A 693 4.63 -25.25 4.07
CA ALA A 693 3.68 -24.17 4.30
C ALA A 693 4.30 -22.80 3.95
N PRO A 694 3.69 -22.05 3.00
CA PRO A 694 4.23 -20.80 2.47
C PRO A 694 4.28 -19.72 3.55
N THR A 695 5.43 -19.03 3.73
CA THR A 695 5.66 -18.15 4.89
C THR A 695 5.45 -16.63 4.73
N HIS A 696 4.89 -16.12 3.64
CA HIS A 696 4.61 -14.68 3.55
C HIS A 696 3.53 -14.34 2.52
N LEU A 697 2.79 -13.28 2.82
CA LEU A 697 2.13 -12.45 1.83
C LEU A 697 2.72 -11.05 1.97
N GLN A 698 2.96 -10.38 0.85
CA GLN A 698 2.87 -8.93 0.83
C GLN A 698 1.39 -8.56 0.73
N GLN A 699 1.05 -7.32 1.06
CA GLN A 699 -0.26 -6.74 0.80
C GLN A 699 -0.71 -7.10 -0.63
N ASP A 700 -2.00 -7.42 -0.79
CA ASP A 700 -2.72 -7.67 -2.06
C ASP A 700 -3.12 -9.16 -2.30
N LEU A 701 -3.89 -9.41 -3.36
CA LEU A 701 -4.55 -10.69 -3.68
C LEU A 701 -3.58 -11.88 -3.99
N ILE A 702 -2.26 -11.72 -3.87
CA ILE A 702 -1.24 -12.64 -4.43
C ILE A 702 -0.28 -13.16 -3.38
N GLN A 703 -0.23 -14.49 -3.20
CA GLN A 703 0.69 -15.11 -2.23
C GLN A 703 2.14 -15.05 -2.70
N ALA A 704 3.06 -14.64 -1.80
CA ALA A 704 4.50 -14.63 -2.04
C ALA A 704 5.24 -15.53 -1.03
N PRO A 705 5.08 -16.86 -1.12
CA PRO A 705 5.72 -17.81 -0.22
C PRO A 705 7.23 -17.62 -0.10
N ALA A 706 7.77 -18.02 1.04
CA ALA A 706 9.21 -18.16 1.25
C ALA A 706 9.54 -19.57 1.76
N LEU A 707 10.70 -20.10 1.37
CA LEU A 707 11.27 -21.34 1.87
C LEU A 707 12.70 -21.09 2.33
N LEU A 708 12.96 -21.48 3.57
CA LEU A 708 14.26 -21.32 4.20
C LEU A 708 14.93 -22.68 4.37
N THR A 709 16.16 -22.82 3.86
CA THR A 709 16.93 -24.07 3.92
C THR A 709 18.37 -23.83 4.35
N GLN A 710 18.98 -24.80 5.03
CA GLN A 710 20.41 -24.81 5.35
C GLN A 710 21.11 -25.91 4.59
N ILE A 711 22.10 -25.56 3.78
CA ILE A 711 22.93 -26.55 3.09
C ILE A 711 24.40 -26.13 3.27
N ASN A 712 25.22 -27.01 3.84
CA ASN A 712 26.66 -26.79 4.02
C ASN A 712 27.02 -25.46 4.74
N GLY A 713 26.20 -25.02 5.70
CA GLY A 713 26.41 -23.78 6.45
C GLY A 713 25.98 -22.48 5.75
N GLN A 714 25.49 -22.59 4.50
CA GLN A 714 24.82 -21.50 3.79
C GLN A 714 23.32 -21.52 4.11
N VAL A 715 22.76 -20.35 4.41
CA VAL A 715 21.32 -20.17 4.55
C VAL A 715 20.79 -19.73 3.19
N LYS A 716 19.78 -20.42 2.69
CA LYS A 716 19.14 -20.12 1.41
C LYS A 716 17.69 -19.74 1.67
N VAL A 717 17.30 -18.55 1.23
CA VAL A 717 15.92 -18.09 1.29
C VAL A 717 15.40 -18.02 -0.14
N SER A 718 14.47 -18.93 -0.46
CA SER A 718 13.83 -18.98 -1.77
C SER A 718 12.44 -18.36 -1.67
N ARG A 719 12.05 -17.52 -2.63
CA ARG A 719 10.72 -16.91 -2.71
C ARG A 719 10.13 -17.17 -4.07
N TRP A 720 8.82 -17.39 -4.14
CA TRP A 720 8.10 -17.51 -5.38
C TRP A 720 6.77 -16.77 -5.28
N VAL A 721 6.12 -16.61 -6.43
CA VAL A 721 4.79 -16.01 -6.51
C VAL A 721 3.79 -17.12 -6.81
N ASP A 722 2.88 -17.36 -5.88
CA ASP A 722 1.76 -18.26 -6.11
C ASP A 722 0.54 -17.49 -6.61
N SER A 723 -0.35 -18.16 -7.33
CA SER A 723 -1.53 -17.53 -7.94
C SER A 723 -2.45 -16.89 -6.90
N MET A 724 -3.34 -16.01 -7.36
CA MET A 724 -4.49 -15.51 -6.60
C MET A 724 -5.44 -16.67 -6.24
N VAL A 725 -5.10 -17.46 -5.22
CA VAL A 725 -6.00 -18.50 -4.67
C VAL A 725 -7.02 -17.86 -3.71
N HIS A 726 -6.99 -16.54 -3.56
CA HIS A 726 -7.77 -15.75 -2.58
C HIS A 726 -9.29 -15.99 -2.63
N PHE A 727 -9.82 -16.59 -3.70
CA PHE A 727 -11.27 -16.74 -3.90
C PHE A 727 -11.71 -18.14 -4.32
N LEU A 728 -10.83 -19.14 -4.22
CA LEU A 728 -11.18 -20.51 -4.60
C LEU A 728 -11.58 -21.35 -3.38
N ASN A 729 -12.88 -21.61 -3.24
CA ASN A 729 -13.42 -22.66 -2.40
C ASN A 729 -13.87 -23.84 -3.29
N GLU A 730 -14.27 -24.97 -2.66
CA GLU A 730 -14.76 -26.14 -3.43
C GLU A 730 -16.00 -25.79 -4.29
N ASP A 731 -16.70 -24.70 -3.97
CA ASP A 731 -17.92 -24.23 -4.61
C ASP A 731 -17.70 -23.08 -5.61
N SER A 732 -16.45 -22.69 -5.90
CA SER A 732 -16.17 -21.54 -6.75
C SER A 732 -16.69 -21.76 -8.19
N PRO A 733 -17.29 -20.73 -8.82
CA PRO A 733 -17.73 -20.78 -10.21
C PRO A 733 -16.62 -21.24 -11.17
N GLU A 734 -17.02 -21.95 -12.24
CA GLU A 734 -16.09 -22.49 -13.24
C GLU A 734 -15.22 -21.39 -13.88
N ASP A 735 -15.78 -20.20 -14.07
CA ASP A 735 -15.08 -19.05 -14.67
C ASP A 735 -13.93 -18.55 -13.76
N GLN A 736 -14.12 -18.53 -12.45
CA GLN A 736 -13.07 -18.17 -11.47
C GLN A 736 -11.97 -19.24 -11.43
N LEU A 737 -12.36 -20.52 -11.52
CA LEU A 737 -11.42 -21.63 -11.61
C LEU A 737 -10.59 -21.56 -12.90
N ASN A 738 -11.19 -21.14 -14.03
CA ASN A 738 -10.52 -20.98 -15.32
C ASN A 738 -9.49 -19.83 -15.29
N GLN A 739 -9.80 -18.72 -14.65
CA GLN A 739 -8.87 -17.61 -14.47
C GLN A 739 -7.60 -18.04 -13.72
N THR A 740 -7.72 -18.74 -12.59
CA THR A 740 -6.55 -19.25 -11.84
C THR A 740 -5.75 -20.29 -12.62
N ARG A 741 -6.42 -21.15 -13.40
CA ARG A 741 -5.75 -22.12 -14.29
C ARG A 741 -4.90 -21.43 -15.35
N SER A 742 -5.31 -20.28 -15.87
CA SER A 742 -4.58 -19.55 -16.92
C SER A 742 -3.19 -19.12 -16.47
N PHE A 743 -3.08 -18.53 -15.27
CA PHE A 743 -1.79 -18.14 -14.70
C PHE A 743 -0.92 -19.35 -14.34
N ALA A 744 -1.51 -20.43 -13.81
CA ALA A 744 -0.79 -21.66 -13.51
C ALA A 744 -0.22 -22.34 -14.78
N LEU A 745 -1.01 -22.40 -15.86
CA LEU A 745 -0.55 -22.93 -17.15
C LEU A 745 0.57 -22.09 -17.75
N TRP A 746 0.46 -20.77 -17.67
CA TRP A 746 1.51 -19.86 -18.12
C TRP A 746 2.82 -20.12 -17.35
N LYS A 747 2.75 -20.23 -16.01
CA LYS A 747 3.91 -20.56 -15.16
C LYS A 747 4.55 -21.89 -15.57
N GLN A 748 3.75 -22.93 -15.79
CA GLN A 748 4.24 -24.24 -16.24
C GLN A 748 4.95 -24.19 -17.59
N LEU A 749 4.48 -23.34 -18.51
CA LEU A 749 5.15 -23.17 -19.80
C LEU A 749 6.50 -22.47 -19.65
N VAL A 750 6.60 -21.44 -18.80
CA VAL A 750 7.90 -20.79 -18.52
C VAL A 750 8.88 -21.78 -17.92
N VAL A 751 8.42 -22.56 -16.95
CA VAL A 751 9.23 -23.62 -16.34
C VAL A 751 9.69 -24.62 -17.40
N ALA A 752 8.79 -25.05 -18.28
CA ALA A 752 9.12 -26.00 -19.34
C ALA A 752 10.17 -25.44 -20.31
N ASN A 753 10.06 -24.16 -20.66
CA ASN A 753 11.01 -23.45 -21.52
C ASN A 753 12.39 -23.34 -20.83
N LEU A 754 12.44 -22.94 -19.56
CA LEU A 754 13.67 -22.81 -18.79
C LEU A 754 14.34 -24.15 -18.45
N ALA A 755 13.56 -25.21 -18.21
CA ALA A 755 14.06 -26.54 -17.87
C ALA A 755 14.38 -27.40 -19.10
N GLY A 756 13.92 -27.01 -20.29
CA GLY A 756 13.99 -27.80 -21.53
C GLY A 756 13.07 -29.04 -21.54
N GLN A 757 12.19 -29.18 -20.55
CA GLN A 757 11.21 -30.26 -20.44
C GLN A 757 10.09 -29.85 -19.48
N VAL A 758 8.92 -30.47 -19.61
CA VAL A 758 7.82 -30.22 -18.67
C VAL A 758 8.17 -30.80 -17.30
N THR A 759 8.20 -29.94 -16.28
CA THR A 759 8.44 -30.33 -14.89
C THR A 759 7.46 -29.61 -13.97
N ASP A 760 7.31 -30.12 -12.76
CA ASP A 760 6.52 -29.48 -11.68
C ASP A 760 7.38 -28.47 -10.88
N ALA A 761 8.51 -28.01 -11.43
CA ALA A 761 9.35 -27.03 -10.76
C ALA A 761 8.65 -25.66 -10.71
N ILE A 762 9.02 -24.84 -9.74
CA ILE A 762 8.42 -23.52 -9.50
C ILE A 762 9.44 -22.44 -9.83
N PRO A 763 9.10 -21.42 -10.64
CA PRO A 763 9.97 -20.27 -10.84
C PRO A 763 10.10 -19.50 -9.52
N ALA A 764 11.32 -19.33 -9.04
CA ALA A 764 11.60 -18.71 -7.75
C ALA A 764 12.83 -17.80 -7.83
N THR A 765 12.97 -16.92 -6.85
CA THR A 765 14.21 -16.18 -6.56
C THR A 765 14.84 -16.77 -5.30
N GLN A 766 16.16 -16.93 -5.28
CA GLN A 766 16.88 -17.46 -4.12
C GLN A 766 18.00 -16.51 -3.71
N LEU A 767 17.90 -15.99 -2.48
CA LEU A 767 19.00 -15.35 -1.79
C LEU A 767 19.84 -16.44 -1.09
N THR A 768 21.16 -16.42 -1.31
CA THR A 768 22.09 -17.30 -0.61
C THR A 768 22.97 -16.47 0.31
N LEU A 769 22.80 -16.62 1.61
CA LEU A 769 23.63 -15.98 2.63
C LEU A 769 24.87 -16.85 2.89
N ALA A 770 25.94 -16.55 2.16
CA ALA A 770 27.26 -17.13 2.34
C ALA A 770 28.10 -16.26 3.31
N LEU A 771 29.43 -16.42 3.28
CA LEU A 771 30.32 -15.64 4.14
C LEU A 771 30.31 -14.13 3.81
N PRO A 772 30.37 -13.69 2.54
CA PRO A 772 30.35 -12.26 2.19
C PRO A 772 29.14 -11.51 2.76
N GLU A 773 27.94 -12.07 2.61
CA GLU A 773 26.68 -11.45 3.05
C GLU A 773 26.60 -11.40 4.58
N LYS A 774 27.06 -12.46 5.26
CA LYS A 774 27.14 -12.49 6.73
C LYS A 774 28.09 -11.42 7.28
N VAL A 775 29.23 -11.19 6.60
CA VAL A 775 30.18 -10.15 7.00
C VAL A 775 29.57 -8.75 6.90
N LEU A 776 28.68 -8.49 5.94
CA LEU A 776 27.98 -7.20 5.87
C LEU A 776 27.13 -6.94 7.13
N PHE A 777 26.38 -7.93 7.59
CA PHE A 777 25.62 -7.82 8.84
C PHE A 777 26.52 -7.59 10.05
N ASP A 778 27.63 -8.33 10.14
CA ASP A 778 28.62 -8.15 11.21
C ASP A 778 29.18 -6.72 11.20
N LYS A 779 29.55 -6.20 10.03
CA LYS A 779 30.10 -4.83 9.87
C LYS A 779 29.07 -3.75 10.21
N ALA A 780 27.83 -3.91 9.79
CA ALA A 780 26.76 -2.99 10.16
C ALA A 780 26.52 -2.96 11.68
N ASN A 781 26.54 -4.11 12.35
CA ASN A 781 26.38 -4.19 13.82
C ASN A 781 27.64 -3.79 14.61
N GLU A 782 28.82 -3.81 13.98
CA GLU A 782 30.03 -3.21 14.53
C GLU A 782 29.97 -1.68 14.49
N ALA A 783 29.44 -1.12 13.39
CA ALA A 783 29.34 0.31 13.16
C ALA A 783 28.17 0.97 13.91
N SER A 784 27.03 0.29 14.06
CA SER A 784 25.84 0.88 14.69
C SER A 784 25.25 0.09 15.83
N GLU A 785 24.56 0.80 16.72
CA GLU A 785 23.81 0.21 17.82
C GLU A 785 22.59 -0.55 17.30
N TRP A 786 21.83 0.09 16.40
CA TRP A 786 20.70 -0.51 15.69
C TRP A 786 21.02 -0.72 14.22
N VAL A 787 20.62 -1.87 13.69
CA VAL A 787 20.64 -2.14 12.26
C VAL A 787 19.23 -2.49 11.82
N VAL A 788 18.65 -1.60 11.02
CA VAL A 788 17.31 -1.71 10.45
C VAL A 788 17.45 -2.31 9.05
N ILE A 789 16.76 -3.41 8.78
CA ILE A 789 16.91 -4.19 7.55
C ILE A 789 15.57 -4.20 6.82
N LYS A 790 15.55 -3.64 5.60
CA LYS A 790 14.40 -3.67 4.68
C LYS A 790 14.80 -4.49 3.45
N ASP A 791 14.48 -5.78 3.45
CA ASP A 791 14.83 -6.69 2.36
C ASP A 791 13.77 -7.80 2.23
N GLN A 792 13.33 -8.05 1.00
CA GLN A 792 12.23 -8.97 0.71
C GLN A 792 12.58 -10.44 1.03
N HIS A 793 13.86 -10.82 1.01
CA HIS A 793 14.35 -12.17 1.30
C HIS A 793 14.82 -12.31 2.75
N ILE A 794 15.03 -11.22 3.49
CA ILE A 794 15.46 -11.29 4.88
C ILE A 794 14.25 -11.23 5.81
N THR A 795 13.87 -12.39 6.34
CA THR A 795 12.81 -12.54 7.33
C THR A 795 13.38 -12.80 8.72
N PRO A 796 12.63 -12.56 9.81
CA PRO A 796 13.10 -12.83 11.17
C PRO A 796 13.56 -14.28 11.38
N ASP A 797 12.93 -15.23 10.69
CA ASP A 797 13.30 -16.63 10.71
C ASP A 797 14.76 -16.89 10.32
N VAL A 798 15.35 -16.05 9.46
CA VAL A 798 16.74 -16.14 9.02
C VAL A 798 17.70 -16.03 10.20
N PHE A 799 17.42 -15.13 11.14
CA PHE A 799 18.27 -14.84 12.30
C PHE A 799 18.17 -15.94 13.36
N ASP A 800 17.01 -16.57 13.47
CA ASP A 800 16.78 -17.71 14.36
C ASP A 800 17.38 -19.03 13.82
N PHE A 801 17.68 -19.12 12.52
CA PHE A 801 17.97 -20.40 11.85
C PHE A 801 19.44 -20.89 11.97
N ALA A 802 20.37 -20.13 12.55
CA ALA A 802 21.82 -20.46 12.49
C ALA A 802 22.55 -20.47 13.85
N PRO A 803 22.50 -21.55 14.66
CA PRO A 803 23.32 -21.68 15.85
C PRO A 803 24.59 -22.50 15.55
N ALA A 804 25.65 -21.89 15.00
CA ALA A 804 27.08 -22.24 15.24
C ALA A 804 28.05 -21.52 14.27
N LYS A 805 28.97 -20.73 14.85
CA LYS A 805 30.08 -19.94 14.26
C LYS A 805 29.69 -19.00 13.10
N HIS A 806 29.77 -17.69 13.38
CA HIS A 806 29.22 -16.58 12.58
C HIS A 806 27.69 -16.52 12.64
N GLN A 807 27.18 -16.51 13.87
CA GLN A 807 25.75 -16.40 14.17
C GLN A 807 25.30 -14.98 13.83
N LEU A 808 24.21 -14.86 13.09
CA LEU A 808 23.60 -13.57 12.80
C LEU A 808 23.27 -12.82 14.11
N PRO A 809 23.19 -11.48 14.06
CA PRO A 809 22.78 -10.67 15.20
C PRO A 809 21.41 -11.09 15.75
N PRO A 810 21.15 -10.97 17.07
CA PRO A 810 19.82 -11.20 17.61
C PRO A 810 18.82 -10.15 17.11
N VAL A 811 17.59 -10.58 16.83
CA VAL A 811 16.48 -9.71 16.44
C VAL A 811 15.94 -8.99 17.68
N LEU A 812 15.91 -7.65 17.62
CA LEU A 812 15.34 -6.77 18.63
C LEU A 812 13.83 -6.66 18.44
N SER A 813 13.41 -6.20 17.27
CA SER A 813 12.01 -6.05 16.86
C SER A 813 11.82 -6.48 15.42
N GLN A 814 10.57 -6.77 15.06
CA GLN A 814 10.19 -7.15 13.71
C GLN A 814 8.85 -6.53 13.36
N ASP A 815 8.75 -6.05 12.13
CA ASP A 815 7.49 -5.68 11.54
C ASP A 815 7.23 -6.56 10.31
N VAL A 816 6.34 -7.52 10.51
CA VAL A 816 5.94 -8.49 9.48
C VAL A 816 5.19 -7.77 8.34
N SER A 817 4.50 -6.66 8.63
CA SER A 817 3.70 -5.93 7.65
C SER A 817 4.57 -5.07 6.72
N SER A 818 5.54 -4.33 7.26
CA SER A 818 6.50 -3.54 6.47
C SER A 818 7.69 -4.35 5.95
N GLY A 819 7.84 -5.61 6.37
CA GLY A 819 8.98 -6.46 5.99
C GLY A 819 10.31 -5.99 6.59
N MET A 820 10.27 -5.30 7.74
CA MET A 820 11.43 -4.75 8.41
C MET A 820 11.89 -5.64 9.57
N VAL A 821 13.20 -5.84 9.68
CA VAL A 821 13.85 -6.52 10.80
C VAL A 821 14.85 -5.59 11.45
N VAL A 822 14.73 -5.38 12.76
CA VAL A 822 15.69 -4.58 13.52
C VAL A 822 16.56 -5.50 14.35
N THR A 823 17.87 -5.41 14.16
CA THR A 823 18.85 -6.07 15.00
C THR A 823 19.60 -5.07 15.86
N HIS A 824 20.17 -5.56 16.96
CA HIS A 824 20.93 -4.74 17.90
C HIS A 824 22.31 -5.34 18.19
N ARG A 825 23.26 -4.45 18.51
CA ARG A 825 24.61 -4.80 18.94
C ARG A 825 24.61 -5.58 20.27
N ARG A 826 24.72 -6.91 20.21
CA ARG A 826 24.77 -7.85 21.36
C ARG A 826 25.23 -7.24 22.70
N GLY A 827 24.27 -6.94 23.59
CA GLY A 827 24.48 -6.92 25.03
C GLY A 827 24.51 -8.35 25.57
N SER A 828 25.24 -8.61 26.67
CA SER A 828 25.33 -9.98 27.21
C SER A 828 24.12 -10.30 28.10
N VAL A 829 23.11 -10.97 27.54
CA VAL A 829 21.97 -11.57 28.29
C VAL A 829 22.46 -12.37 29.49
N ALA A 830 23.53 -13.13 29.28
CA ALA A 830 24.14 -13.94 30.32
C ALA A 830 24.61 -13.09 31.51
N GLN A 831 25.10 -11.86 31.29
CA GLN A 831 25.49 -10.97 32.39
C GLN A 831 24.28 -10.41 33.15
N ILE A 832 23.20 -10.07 32.45
CA ILE A 832 21.95 -9.61 33.07
C ILE A 832 21.36 -10.73 33.94
N LEU A 833 21.24 -11.93 33.38
CA LEU A 833 20.75 -13.09 34.10
C LEU A 833 21.66 -13.48 35.27
N ASP A 834 22.99 -13.43 35.10
CA ASP A 834 23.94 -13.68 36.20
C ASP A 834 23.77 -12.66 37.35
N TYR A 835 23.54 -11.39 37.03
CA TYR A 835 23.28 -10.35 38.03
C TYR A 835 21.97 -10.62 38.78
N GLN A 836 20.88 -10.90 38.06
CA GLN A 836 19.57 -11.18 38.66
C GLN A 836 19.56 -12.45 39.52
N LEU A 837 20.23 -13.52 39.06
CA LEU A 837 20.41 -14.75 39.84
C LEU A 837 21.17 -14.50 41.15
N LYS A 838 22.18 -13.62 41.13
CA LYS A 838 22.93 -13.26 42.34
C LYS A 838 22.06 -12.50 43.33
N ASP A 839 21.16 -11.65 42.85
CA ASP A 839 20.25 -10.87 43.69
C ASP A 839 19.31 -11.79 44.49
N ILE A 840 18.82 -12.86 43.87
CA ILE A 840 18.01 -13.90 44.53
C ILE A 840 18.82 -15.01 45.22
N GLY A 841 20.14 -14.80 45.41
CA GLY A 841 21.01 -15.65 46.23
C GLY A 841 21.69 -16.82 45.51
N TYR A 842 21.69 -16.87 44.18
CA TYR A 842 22.39 -17.88 43.37
C TYR A 842 23.63 -17.30 42.70
N ASN A 843 24.81 -17.68 43.20
CA ASN A 843 26.08 -17.28 42.61
C ASN A 843 26.69 -18.43 41.80
N TRP A 844 26.65 -18.33 40.47
CA TRP A 844 27.09 -19.36 39.53
C TRP A 844 28.34 -18.98 38.74
N THR A 845 29.20 -18.14 39.32
CA THR A 845 30.44 -17.65 38.69
C THR A 845 31.34 -18.75 38.12
N ASP A 846 31.28 -19.98 38.66
CA ASP A 846 32.09 -21.13 38.22
C ASP A 846 31.32 -22.14 37.33
N THR A 847 30.06 -21.89 36.99
CA THR A 847 29.21 -22.78 36.17
C THR A 847 28.54 -22.03 35.01
N PRO A 848 29.32 -21.57 34.01
CA PRO A 848 28.79 -20.81 32.86
C PRO A 848 27.74 -21.58 32.05
N GLU A 849 27.82 -22.92 32.05
CA GLU A 849 26.86 -23.81 31.38
C GLU A 849 25.44 -23.67 31.94
N ARG A 850 25.28 -23.40 33.24
CA ARG A 850 23.96 -23.22 33.87
C ARG A 850 23.31 -21.91 33.49
N ILE A 851 24.10 -20.83 33.47
CA ILE A 851 23.65 -19.52 33.00
C ILE A 851 23.24 -19.64 31.53
N GLN A 852 24.03 -20.36 30.73
CA GLN A 852 23.71 -20.61 29.32
C GLN A 852 22.39 -21.36 29.14
N LYS A 853 22.05 -22.34 29.99
CA LYS A 853 20.72 -22.98 29.95
C LYS A 853 19.57 -22.02 30.26
N ILE A 854 19.75 -21.07 31.17
CA ILE A 854 18.72 -20.05 31.43
C ILE A 854 18.57 -19.11 30.24
N VAL A 855 19.69 -18.73 29.59
CA VAL A 855 19.67 -17.99 28.32
C VAL A 855 18.89 -18.79 27.27
N GLU A 856 19.13 -20.10 27.13
CA GLU A 856 18.38 -20.96 26.21
C GLU A 856 16.87 -20.96 26.51
N HIS A 857 16.47 -21.05 27.78
CA HIS A 857 15.06 -20.98 28.18
C HIS A 857 14.42 -19.63 27.84
N LEU A 858 15.14 -18.53 28.05
CA LEU A 858 14.70 -17.19 27.67
C LEU A 858 14.60 -17.04 26.14
N ASP A 859 15.56 -17.60 25.41
CA ASP A 859 15.55 -17.66 23.95
C ASP A 859 14.33 -18.44 23.45
N VAL A 860 13.94 -19.57 24.06
CA VAL A 860 12.71 -20.29 23.67
C VAL A 860 11.47 -19.41 23.82
N CYS A 861 11.33 -18.68 24.93
CA CYS A 861 10.25 -17.70 25.11
C CYS A 861 10.25 -16.61 24.04
N GLY A 862 11.44 -16.27 23.52
CA GLY A 862 11.61 -15.18 22.58
C GLY A 862 11.27 -13.82 23.19
N PHE A 863 11.27 -13.67 24.50
CA PHE A 863 10.90 -12.43 25.19
C PHE A 863 11.88 -11.28 24.83
N PRO A 864 11.40 -10.03 24.64
CA PRO A 864 12.25 -8.87 24.33
C PRO A 864 12.95 -8.37 25.61
N TRP A 865 13.85 -9.18 26.16
CA TRP A 865 14.61 -8.87 27.38
C TRP A 865 15.45 -7.59 27.29
N PHE A 866 15.73 -7.09 26.08
CA PHE A 866 16.45 -5.84 25.92
C PHE A 866 15.60 -4.64 26.35
N ASP A 867 14.30 -4.65 26.02
CA ASP A 867 13.37 -3.59 26.40
C ASP A 867 12.92 -3.73 27.87
N PHE A 868 12.91 -4.97 28.40
CA PHE A 868 12.48 -5.29 29.77
C PHE A 868 13.49 -6.18 30.49
N PRO A 869 14.72 -5.71 30.73
CA PRO A 869 15.79 -6.53 31.31
C PRO A 869 15.41 -7.06 32.68
N GLU A 870 14.67 -6.30 33.49
CA GLU A 870 14.20 -6.68 34.82
C GLU A 870 13.32 -7.94 34.82
N LYS A 871 12.55 -8.19 33.75
CA LYS A 871 11.66 -9.35 33.63
C LYS A 871 12.34 -10.60 33.04
N ALA A 872 13.58 -10.50 32.56
CA ALA A 872 14.26 -11.57 31.83
C ALA A 872 14.30 -12.90 32.60
N LEU A 873 14.65 -12.87 33.88
CA LEU A 873 14.71 -14.07 34.72
C LEU A 873 13.32 -14.71 34.95
N GLU A 874 12.29 -13.89 35.17
CA GLU A 874 10.91 -14.34 35.38
C GLU A 874 10.33 -15.05 34.16
N MET A 875 10.68 -14.56 32.96
CA MET A 875 10.27 -15.17 31.70
C MET A 875 10.94 -16.53 31.48
N ALA A 876 12.22 -16.65 31.84
CA ALA A 876 12.92 -17.93 31.82
C ALA A 876 12.28 -18.93 32.80
N PHE A 877 11.96 -18.49 34.02
CA PHE A 877 11.23 -19.32 35.00
C PHE A 877 9.85 -19.72 34.50
N THR A 878 9.14 -18.82 33.81
CA THR A 878 7.82 -19.11 33.24
C THR A 878 7.88 -20.20 32.18
N LYS A 879 8.88 -20.20 31.30
CA LYS A 879 9.11 -21.32 30.38
C LYS A 879 9.33 -22.62 31.13
N MET A 880 10.23 -22.63 32.11
CA MET A 880 10.57 -23.82 32.87
C MET A 880 9.36 -24.36 33.65
N LEU A 881 8.52 -23.46 34.17
CA LEU A 881 7.25 -23.79 34.84
C LEU A 881 6.29 -24.50 33.87
N LEU A 882 6.07 -23.91 32.69
CA LEU A 882 5.21 -24.48 31.65
C LEU A 882 5.69 -25.85 31.17
N GLU A 883 7.00 -26.02 31.04
CA GLU A 883 7.64 -27.29 30.70
C GLU A 883 7.48 -28.34 31.80
N GLN A 884 7.66 -27.95 33.08
CA GLN A 884 7.46 -28.85 34.21
C GLN A 884 6.01 -29.34 34.33
N PHE A 885 5.03 -28.55 33.86
CA PHE A 885 3.62 -28.92 33.79
C PHE A 885 3.20 -29.60 32.47
N ASP A 886 4.15 -29.91 31.58
CA ASP A 886 3.92 -30.67 30.35
C ASP A 886 3.07 -29.93 29.28
N PHE A 887 2.93 -28.59 29.39
CA PHE A 887 2.16 -27.79 28.42
C PHE A 887 2.83 -27.67 27.06
N LEU A 888 4.16 -27.67 27.04
CA LEU A 888 4.94 -27.49 25.81
C LEU A 888 4.95 -28.75 24.92
N ASN A 889 4.15 -29.78 25.23
CA ASN A 889 3.97 -30.90 24.31
C ASN A 889 3.01 -30.54 23.17
N ASP A 890 1.98 -29.75 23.44
CA ASP A 890 0.92 -29.40 22.50
C ASP A 890 0.62 -27.89 22.42
N HIS A 891 1.23 -27.07 23.28
CA HIS A 891 1.15 -25.62 23.23
C HIS A 891 2.49 -25.00 22.84
N PHE A 892 2.45 -23.83 22.19
CA PHE A 892 3.62 -23.02 21.88
C PHE A 892 3.49 -21.59 22.42
N ILE A 893 4.63 -20.93 22.66
CA ILE A 893 4.71 -19.62 23.30
C ILE A 893 4.86 -18.52 22.25
N ILE A 894 4.15 -17.41 22.45
CA ILE A 894 4.28 -16.18 21.68
C ILE A 894 4.56 -15.01 22.65
N PRO A 895 5.71 -14.32 22.57
CA PRO A 895 6.03 -13.15 23.38
C PRO A 895 5.31 -11.92 22.82
N VAL A 896 4.45 -11.30 23.63
CA VAL A 896 3.57 -10.20 23.20
C VAL A 896 4.39 -8.95 22.85
N GLY A 897 5.34 -8.56 23.71
CA GLY A 897 6.14 -7.35 23.53
C GLY A 897 7.05 -7.31 22.29
N LYS A 898 7.20 -8.43 21.55
CA LYS A 898 7.95 -8.45 20.28
C LYS A 898 7.14 -7.97 19.07
N HIS A 899 5.83 -7.79 19.22
CA HIS A 899 4.93 -7.46 18.11
C HIS A 899 4.13 -6.22 18.44
N PRO A 900 4.77 -5.04 18.53
CA PRO A 900 4.08 -3.78 18.78
C PRO A 900 2.95 -3.51 17.77
N GLN A 901 3.07 -4.03 16.54
CA GLN A 901 2.01 -3.94 15.54
C GLN A 901 0.77 -4.76 15.93
N TRP A 902 0.92 -5.97 16.48
CA TRP A 902 -0.20 -6.80 16.96
C TRP A 902 -0.73 -6.31 18.31
N PHE A 903 0.15 -5.68 19.10
CA PHE A 903 -0.12 -5.20 20.44
C PHE A 903 0.47 -3.78 20.59
N PRO A 904 -0.29 -2.71 20.26
CA PRO A 904 0.18 -1.32 20.34
C PRO A 904 0.05 -0.64 21.72
N SER A 905 -0.35 -1.35 22.79
CA SER A 905 -0.55 -0.75 24.13
C SER A 905 0.74 -0.73 24.99
N GLU A 906 0.91 0.21 25.90
CA GLU A 906 1.98 0.09 26.92
C GLU A 906 1.65 -0.94 28.01
N HIS A 907 0.38 -1.32 28.14
CA HIS A 907 -0.15 -2.18 29.20
C HIS A 907 -0.68 -3.47 28.59
N GLN A 908 0.15 -4.53 28.62
CA GLN A 908 -0.09 -5.78 27.89
C GLN A 908 0.31 -7.00 28.70
N ALA A 909 -0.36 -8.12 28.42
CA ALA A 909 0.12 -9.44 28.83
C ALA A 909 1.55 -9.68 28.34
N ASP A 910 2.32 -10.50 29.06
CA ASP A 910 3.71 -10.77 28.71
C ASP A 910 3.84 -11.83 27.60
N LEU A 911 3.03 -12.90 27.70
CA LEU A 911 3.07 -14.05 26.80
C LEU A 911 1.66 -14.50 26.38
N LEU A 912 1.56 -15.10 25.20
CA LEU A 912 0.44 -15.97 24.82
C LEU A 912 0.92 -17.42 24.80
N LEU A 913 0.09 -18.32 25.31
CA LEU A 913 0.26 -19.76 25.18
C LEU A 913 -0.85 -20.28 24.27
N VAL A 914 -0.47 -20.82 23.12
CA VAL A 914 -1.39 -21.15 22.02
C VAL A 914 -1.42 -22.64 21.75
N ALA A 915 -2.62 -23.19 21.57
CA ALA A 915 -2.87 -24.54 21.05
C ALA A 915 -4.00 -24.53 20.02
N ILE A 916 -4.08 -25.57 19.20
CA ILE A 916 -5.07 -25.64 18.12
C ILE A 916 -5.85 -26.95 18.23
N ASP A 917 -7.16 -26.86 18.41
CA ASP A 917 -8.07 -28.00 18.28
C ASP A 917 -8.51 -28.11 16.81
N THR A 918 -7.82 -28.95 16.05
CA THR A 918 -8.04 -29.08 14.61
C THR A 918 -9.38 -29.76 14.27
N GLU A 919 -9.97 -30.51 15.20
CA GLU A 919 -11.28 -31.16 14.99
C GLU A 919 -12.41 -30.17 15.21
N ALA A 920 -12.35 -29.39 16.30
CA ALA A 920 -13.34 -28.34 16.59
C ALA A 920 -13.10 -27.05 15.78
N ARG A 921 -11.96 -26.93 15.09
CA ARG A 921 -11.47 -25.72 14.40
C ARG A 921 -11.34 -24.50 15.33
N ASN A 922 -10.84 -24.74 16.54
CA ASN A 922 -10.65 -23.71 17.56
C ASN A 922 -9.16 -23.42 17.81
N ILE A 923 -8.78 -22.15 17.77
CA ILE A 923 -7.47 -21.67 18.23
C ILE A 923 -7.61 -21.24 19.68
N TRP A 924 -6.94 -21.93 20.59
CA TRP A 924 -6.92 -21.61 22.01
C TRP A 924 -5.78 -20.63 22.29
N VAL A 925 -6.11 -19.48 22.86
CA VAL A 925 -5.14 -18.42 23.18
C VAL A 925 -5.24 -18.07 24.66
N GLN A 926 -4.29 -18.57 25.44
CA GLN A 926 -4.18 -18.25 26.86
C GLN A 926 -3.23 -17.06 27.05
N MET A 927 -3.75 -15.92 27.48
CA MET A 927 -2.96 -14.73 27.78
C MET A 927 -2.37 -14.85 29.19
N ILE A 928 -1.06 -14.63 29.31
CA ILE A 928 -0.28 -14.80 30.55
C ILE A 928 0.32 -13.45 30.94
N GLY A 929 -0.04 -12.95 32.12
CA GLY A 929 0.64 -11.85 32.79
C GLY A 929 1.52 -12.37 33.92
N VAL A 930 2.72 -11.83 34.03
CA VAL A 930 3.73 -12.24 34.98
C VAL A 930 4.19 -11.03 35.79
N ALA A 931 4.29 -11.24 37.10
CA ALA A 931 4.87 -10.29 38.02
C ALA A 931 5.81 -11.00 39.00
N SER A 932 6.73 -10.25 39.60
CA SER A 932 7.50 -10.76 40.72
C SER A 932 7.82 -9.69 41.76
N GLY A 933 8.28 -10.15 42.92
CA GLY A 933 8.97 -9.31 43.88
C GLY A 933 9.46 -10.11 45.09
N ASP A 934 9.96 -9.38 46.09
CA ASP A 934 10.63 -9.96 47.24
C ASP A 934 9.76 -9.88 48.50
N ASN A 935 9.46 -11.01 49.13
CA ASN A 935 8.67 -11.07 50.36
C ASN A 935 7.32 -10.34 50.24
N LEU A 936 6.55 -10.71 49.21
CA LEU A 936 5.33 -10.03 48.83
C LEU A 936 4.26 -10.12 49.92
N THR A 937 3.67 -8.98 50.27
CA THR A 937 2.51 -8.86 51.15
C THR A 937 1.20 -9.15 50.42
N GLU A 938 0.11 -9.47 51.13
CA GLU A 938 -1.20 -9.69 50.51
C GLU A 938 -1.71 -8.47 49.73
N GLU A 939 -1.39 -7.25 50.18
CA GLU A 939 -1.74 -6.01 49.48
C GLU A 939 -0.95 -5.83 48.17
N GLU A 940 0.35 -6.14 48.17
CA GLU A 940 1.19 -6.10 46.97
C GLU A 940 0.74 -7.14 45.94
N ILE A 941 0.43 -8.38 46.38
CA ILE A 941 -0.13 -9.42 45.50
C ILE A 941 -1.46 -8.96 44.91
N ALA A 942 -2.35 -8.33 45.70
CA ALA A 942 -3.62 -7.81 45.20
C ALA A 942 -3.42 -6.70 44.15
N SER A 943 -2.45 -5.81 44.37
CA SER A 943 -2.07 -4.77 43.40
C SER A 943 -1.53 -5.38 42.09
N MET A 944 -0.61 -6.35 42.18
CA MET A 944 -0.09 -7.08 41.01
C MET A 944 -1.20 -7.81 40.24
N LYS A 945 -2.16 -8.45 40.94
CA LYS A 945 -3.34 -9.06 40.30
C LYS A 945 -4.18 -8.04 39.54
N GLN A 946 -4.35 -6.81 40.06
CA GLN A 946 -5.07 -5.75 39.35
C GLN A 946 -4.30 -5.28 38.11
N GLN A 947 -2.98 -5.13 38.20
CA GLN A 947 -2.15 -4.75 37.06
C GLN A 947 -2.21 -5.80 35.95
N ILE A 948 -2.00 -7.08 36.29
CA ILE A 948 -2.13 -8.21 35.36
C ILE A 948 -3.52 -8.24 34.70
N ARG A 949 -4.58 -7.93 35.48
CA ARG A 949 -5.93 -7.88 34.92
C ARG A 949 -6.08 -6.81 33.84
N ARG A 950 -5.62 -5.59 34.14
CA ARG A 950 -5.63 -4.47 33.21
C ARG A 950 -4.86 -4.80 31.94
N ASP A 951 -3.66 -5.36 32.10
CA ASP A 951 -2.75 -5.71 31.01
C ASP A 951 -3.35 -6.78 30.08
N ILE A 952 -3.91 -7.86 30.65
CA ILE A 952 -4.58 -8.91 29.86
C ILE A 952 -5.86 -8.40 29.20
N ASP A 953 -6.67 -7.58 29.88
CA ASP A 953 -7.90 -7.05 29.28
C ASP A 953 -7.60 -6.10 28.11
N ASN A 954 -6.53 -5.31 28.20
CA ASN A 954 -6.04 -4.48 27.10
C ASN A 954 -5.52 -5.33 25.94
N THR A 955 -4.74 -6.38 26.21
CA THR A 955 -4.30 -7.33 25.17
C THR A 955 -5.49 -7.99 24.50
N HIS A 956 -6.47 -8.47 25.28
CA HIS A 956 -7.69 -9.09 24.74
C HIS A 956 -8.46 -8.14 23.83
N LYS A 957 -8.69 -6.90 24.28
CA LYS A 957 -9.43 -5.88 23.51
C LYS A 957 -8.74 -5.56 22.18
N THR A 958 -7.41 -5.48 22.18
CA THR A 958 -6.63 -5.08 21.01
C THR A 958 -6.42 -6.24 20.01
N MET A 959 -6.26 -7.47 20.53
CA MET A 959 -5.94 -8.65 19.74
C MET A 959 -7.18 -9.29 19.09
N LEU A 960 -8.34 -9.27 19.77
CA LEU A 960 -9.52 -10.03 19.33
C LEU A 960 -10.01 -9.68 17.91
N PRO A 961 -10.09 -8.40 17.49
CA PRO A 961 -10.49 -8.05 16.13
C PRO A 961 -9.56 -8.60 15.04
N ARG A 962 -8.26 -8.79 15.34
CA ARG A 962 -7.29 -9.36 14.41
C ARG A 962 -7.33 -10.89 14.36
N LEU A 963 -7.62 -11.51 15.51
CA LEU A 963 -7.79 -12.97 15.60
C LEU A 963 -9.14 -13.44 15.05
N ARG A 964 -10.14 -12.56 14.97
CA ARG A 964 -11.47 -12.86 14.42
C ARG A 964 -11.93 -11.69 13.54
N PRO A 965 -11.32 -11.50 12.36
CA PRO A 965 -11.70 -10.40 11.48
C PRO A 965 -13.13 -10.59 10.96
N HIS A 966 -13.90 -9.49 10.97
CA HIS A 966 -15.27 -9.45 10.47
C HIS A 966 -15.32 -9.75 8.96
N SER A 967 -16.38 -10.40 8.47
CA SER A 967 -16.53 -10.78 7.04
C SER A 967 -16.42 -9.57 6.10
N LEU A 968 -17.10 -8.47 6.44
CA LEU A 968 -17.07 -7.22 5.68
C LEU A 968 -15.74 -6.46 5.69
N LEU A 969 -14.71 -6.90 6.43
CA LEU A 969 -13.39 -6.28 6.30
C LEU A 969 -12.82 -6.63 4.91
N PRO A 970 -12.55 -5.65 4.03
CA PRO A 970 -12.04 -5.91 2.68
C PRO A 970 -10.72 -6.69 2.67
N TYR A 971 -9.91 -6.46 3.70
CA TYR A 971 -8.62 -7.10 3.93
C TYR A 971 -8.70 -8.25 4.94
N ARG A 972 -9.90 -8.82 5.17
CA ARG A 972 -10.11 -9.94 6.10
C ARG A 972 -9.15 -11.09 5.83
N ASP A 973 -9.09 -11.53 4.57
CA ASP A 973 -8.31 -12.72 4.22
C ASP A 973 -6.80 -12.44 4.31
N SER A 974 -6.39 -11.18 4.08
CA SER A 974 -5.04 -10.70 4.43
C SER A 974 -4.76 -10.85 5.92
N LEU A 975 -5.68 -10.44 6.81
CA LEU A 975 -5.54 -10.63 8.27
C LEU A 975 -5.53 -12.11 8.68
N VAL A 976 -6.40 -12.93 8.09
CA VAL A 976 -6.44 -14.38 8.36
C VAL A 976 -5.12 -15.03 7.95
N ASN A 977 -4.55 -14.63 6.81
CA ASN A 977 -3.24 -15.10 6.43
C ASN A 977 -2.12 -14.51 7.31
N GLU A 978 -2.17 -13.23 7.69
CA GLU A 978 -1.20 -12.64 8.63
C GLU A 978 -1.19 -13.45 9.93
N LEU A 979 -2.36 -13.83 10.43
CA LEU A 979 -2.51 -14.75 11.56
C LEU A 979 -1.89 -16.12 11.27
N ARG A 980 -2.15 -16.71 10.10
CA ARG A 980 -1.55 -17.98 9.68
C ARG A 980 -0.03 -17.90 9.75
N GLN A 981 0.56 -16.83 9.23
CA GLN A 981 2.01 -16.61 9.22
C GLN A 981 2.56 -16.41 10.62
N PHE A 982 1.89 -15.58 11.40
CA PHE A 982 2.22 -15.32 12.78
C PHE A 982 2.27 -16.61 13.60
N LEU A 983 1.24 -17.46 13.51
CA LEU A 983 1.20 -18.74 14.22
C LEU A 983 2.22 -19.75 13.66
N LEU A 984 2.37 -19.82 12.34
CA LEU A 984 3.32 -20.73 11.69
C LEU A 984 4.77 -20.43 12.08
N PHE A 985 5.14 -19.15 12.16
CA PHE A 985 6.45 -18.71 12.66
C PHE A 985 6.72 -19.29 14.04
N TYR A 986 5.78 -19.15 14.98
CA TYR A 986 5.94 -19.66 16.34
C TYR A 986 5.89 -21.18 16.46
N ILE A 987 5.14 -21.86 15.61
CA ILE A 987 5.17 -23.33 15.51
C ILE A 987 6.55 -23.80 15.01
N LYS A 988 7.09 -23.18 13.95
CA LYS A 988 8.43 -23.49 13.43
C LYS A 988 9.51 -23.19 14.48
N ARG A 989 9.39 -22.07 15.19
CA ARG A 989 10.25 -21.72 16.32
C ARG A 989 10.20 -22.80 17.41
N ALA A 990 9.01 -23.23 17.82
CA ALA A 990 8.86 -24.27 18.84
C ALA A 990 9.48 -25.61 18.42
N ILE A 991 9.36 -26.01 17.14
CA ILE A 991 10.06 -27.18 16.58
C ILE A 991 11.59 -27.01 16.68
N ARG A 992 12.14 -25.84 16.30
CA ARG A 992 13.59 -25.55 16.34
C ARG A 992 14.15 -25.72 17.76
N TYR A 993 13.43 -25.24 18.75
CA TYR A 993 13.82 -25.33 20.17
C TYR A 993 13.35 -26.62 20.85
N GLN A 994 12.76 -27.57 20.11
CA GLN A 994 12.24 -28.85 20.63
C GLN A 994 11.24 -28.66 21.79
N SER A 995 10.43 -27.60 21.73
CA SER A 995 9.43 -27.23 22.73
C SER A 995 8.00 -27.46 22.25
N LEU A 996 7.80 -28.26 21.21
CA LEU A 996 6.50 -28.71 20.71
C LEU A 996 6.70 -30.09 20.06
N ASP A 997 5.78 -31.03 20.29
CA ASP A 997 5.83 -32.34 19.66
C ASP A 997 5.72 -32.22 18.13
N PHE A 998 6.58 -32.93 17.40
CA PHE A 998 6.67 -32.83 15.95
C PHE A 998 5.37 -33.25 15.24
N VAL A 999 4.69 -34.29 15.74
CA VAL A 999 3.44 -34.80 15.15
C VAL A 999 2.30 -33.79 15.38
N VAL A 1000 2.24 -33.19 16.57
CA VAL A 1000 1.29 -32.11 16.87
C VAL A 1000 1.54 -30.91 15.96
N ALA A 1001 2.80 -30.53 15.79
CA ALA A 1001 3.19 -29.40 14.95
C ALA A 1001 2.81 -29.61 13.47
N GLU A 1002 3.04 -30.81 12.91
CA GLU A 1002 2.64 -31.14 11.54
C GLU A 1002 1.12 -31.01 11.35
N ARG A 1003 0.34 -31.52 12.32
CA ARG A 1003 -1.12 -31.38 12.32
C ARG A 1003 -1.57 -29.92 12.38
N TYR A 1004 -0.91 -29.09 13.18
CA TYR A 1004 -1.20 -27.65 13.24
C TYR A 1004 -0.88 -26.95 11.92
N GLN A 1005 0.24 -27.28 11.28
CA GLN A 1005 0.61 -26.74 9.98
C GLN A 1005 -0.44 -27.08 8.91
N GLN A 1006 -0.92 -28.32 8.89
CA GLN A 1006 -2.00 -28.74 7.98
C GLN A 1006 -3.30 -27.96 8.22
N PHE A 1007 -3.69 -27.76 9.49
CA PHE A 1007 -4.85 -26.93 9.83
C PHE A 1007 -4.70 -25.48 9.34
N LEU A 1008 -3.53 -24.88 9.57
CA LEU A 1008 -3.24 -23.50 9.19
C LEU A 1008 -3.31 -23.29 7.67
N ASN A 1009 -2.98 -24.30 6.86
CA ASN A 1009 -3.11 -24.22 5.40
C ASN A 1009 -4.57 -24.05 4.92
N HIS A 1010 -5.57 -24.36 5.77
CA HIS A 1010 -6.99 -24.27 5.45
C HIS A 1010 -7.75 -23.34 6.40
N LEU A 1011 -7.08 -22.32 6.93
CA LEU A 1011 -7.65 -21.41 7.91
C LEU A 1011 -8.86 -20.60 7.36
N GLU A 1012 -8.89 -20.37 6.04
CA GLU A 1012 -9.93 -19.57 5.36
C GLU A 1012 -11.31 -20.23 5.32
N VAL A 1013 -11.36 -21.57 5.50
CA VAL A 1013 -12.61 -22.33 5.67
C VAL A 1013 -13.37 -21.92 6.95
N GLY A 1014 -12.76 -21.12 7.81
CA GLY A 1014 -13.36 -20.58 9.03
C GLY A 1014 -12.80 -21.24 10.29
N TYR A 1015 -12.75 -20.52 11.40
CA TYR A 1015 -12.25 -20.98 12.69
C TYR A 1015 -12.84 -20.12 13.81
N ASP A 1016 -12.75 -20.61 15.04
CA ASP A 1016 -13.09 -19.84 16.23
C ASP A 1016 -11.86 -19.67 17.14
N VAL A 1017 -11.87 -18.67 18.02
CA VAL A 1017 -10.73 -18.35 18.90
C VAL A 1017 -11.13 -18.30 20.36
N VAL A 1018 -10.78 -19.33 21.13
CA VAL A 1018 -11.14 -19.38 22.55
C VAL A 1018 -10.04 -18.73 23.38
N THR A 1019 -10.39 -17.72 24.17
CA THR A 1019 -9.41 -16.96 24.97
C THR A 1019 -9.46 -17.37 26.45
N GLY A 1020 -8.29 -17.37 27.09
CA GLY A 1020 -8.14 -17.62 28.52
C GLY A 1020 -7.25 -16.59 29.20
N LYS A 1021 -7.44 -16.39 30.51
CA LYS A 1021 -6.71 -15.38 31.31
C LYS A 1021 -5.93 -16.02 32.46
N LEU A 1022 -4.59 -15.87 32.45
CA LEU A 1022 -3.66 -16.47 33.41
C LEU A 1022 -2.73 -15.41 34.01
N GLY A 1023 -2.64 -15.35 35.33
CA GLY A 1023 -1.62 -14.57 36.04
C GLY A 1023 -0.64 -15.47 36.77
N ILE A 1024 0.65 -15.14 36.72
CA ILE A 1024 1.72 -15.83 37.44
C ILE A 1024 2.47 -14.78 38.28
N ILE A 1025 2.62 -15.02 39.58
CA ILE A 1025 3.28 -14.11 40.50
C ILE A 1025 4.40 -14.87 41.21
N TYR A 1026 5.65 -14.48 40.99
CA TYR A 1026 6.82 -15.07 41.66
C TYR A 1026 7.19 -14.31 42.93
N ASP A 1027 7.27 -15.01 44.06
CA ASP A 1027 7.92 -14.50 45.28
C ASP A 1027 9.33 -15.08 45.39
N GLN A 1028 10.32 -14.23 45.16
CA GLN A 1028 11.71 -14.66 44.94
C GLN A 1028 12.44 -15.02 46.25
N VAL A 1029 11.98 -14.50 47.40
CA VAL A 1029 12.74 -14.56 48.67
C VAL A 1029 11.98 -15.31 49.78
N SER A 1030 10.65 -15.24 49.83
CA SER A 1030 9.94 -15.76 51.01
C SER A 1030 9.97 -17.30 51.08
N PHE A 1031 10.35 -17.82 52.25
CA PHE A 1031 10.54 -19.26 52.50
C PHE A 1031 9.19 -19.93 52.78
N GLY A 1032 8.40 -20.20 51.72
CA GLY A 1032 7.10 -20.86 51.81
C GLY A 1032 6.81 -21.83 50.65
N GLN A 1033 6.10 -22.93 50.94
CA GLN A 1033 5.34 -23.66 49.91
C GLN A 1033 4.02 -22.93 49.74
N ILE A 1034 3.88 -22.08 48.72
CA ILE A 1034 2.55 -21.64 48.33
C ILE A 1034 2.51 -21.68 46.81
N ASP A 1035 2.13 -22.85 46.27
CA ASP A 1035 1.58 -23.02 44.92
C ASP A 1035 0.06 -22.84 45.05
N LYS A 1036 -0.42 -21.60 45.29
CA LYS A 1036 -1.86 -21.37 45.47
C LYS A 1036 -2.49 -21.06 44.12
N LYS A 1037 -3.34 -21.98 43.66
CA LYS A 1037 -4.24 -21.79 42.53
C LYS A 1037 -5.49 -21.05 43.02
N GLN A 1038 -5.78 -19.89 42.46
CA GLN A 1038 -7.02 -19.18 42.75
C GLN A 1038 -7.79 -18.93 41.46
N GLU A 1039 -9.03 -19.42 41.42
CA GLU A 1039 -9.98 -19.15 40.34
C GLU A 1039 -10.95 -18.04 40.80
N GLU A 1040 -10.99 -16.94 40.06
CA GLU A 1040 -11.87 -15.80 40.35
C GLU A 1040 -12.48 -15.28 39.05
N ASN A 1041 -13.79 -15.39 38.85
CA ASN A 1041 -14.51 -14.80 37.71
C ASN A 1041 -13.87 -15.12 36.33
N GLY A 1042 -13.49 -16.37 36.08
CA GLY A 1042 -12.83 -16.78 34.84
C GLY A 1042 -11.32 -16.47 34.76
N TRP A 1043 -10.72 -15.91 35.82
CA TRP A 1043 -9.27 -15.74 35.94
C TRP A 1043 -8.63 -16.89 36.69
N LEU A 1044 -7.43 -17.26 36.25
CA LEU A 1044 -6.57 -18.20 36.93
C LEU A 1044 -5.29 -17.51 37.41
N PHE A 1045 -4.99 -17.57 38.71
CA PHE A 1045 -3.73 -17.04 39.27
C PHE A 1045 -2.89 -18.15 39.91
N PHE A 1046 -1.59 -18.16 39.60
CA PHE A 1046 -0.56 -18.93 40.29
C PHE A 1046 0.35 -18.00 41.08
N GLU A 1047 0.43 -18.22 42.38
CA GLU A 1047 1.48 -17.66 43.24
C GLU A 1047 2.57 -18.73 43.34
N VAL A 1048 3.83 -18.39 43.00
CA VAL A 1048 4.98 -19.31 42.94
C VAL A 1048 6.04 -18.86 43.94
N GLY A 1049 6.26 -19.67 44.99
CA GLY A 1049 7.24 -19.34 46.04
C GLY A 1049 8.68 -19.81 45.75
N SER A 1050 9.63 -19.26 46.51
CA SER A 1050 11.08 -19.51 46.38
C SER A 1050 11.51 -20.98 46.36
N ARG A 1051 10.79 -21.88 47.06
CA ARG A 1051 11.09 -23.32 47.06
C ARG A 1051 10.82 -23.99 45.72
N PHE A 1052 9.80 -23.53 44.99
CA PHE A 1052 9.51 -24.03 43.65
C PHE A 1052 10.57 -23.53 42.66
N VAL A 1053 10.96 -22.25 42.76
CA VAL A 1053 12.10 -21.68 42.01
C VAL A 1053 13.38 -22.47 42.26
N GLN A 1054 13.69 -22.82 43.52
CA GLN A 1054 14.80 -23.72 43.86
C GLN A 1054 14.72 -25.08 43.15
N ALA A 1055 13.52 -25.66 43.07
CA ALA A 1055 13.33 -26.95 42.40
C ALA A 1055 13.51 -26.84 40.88
N LEU A 1056 13.04 -25.77 40.26
CA LEU A 1056 13.28 -25.46 38.84
C LEU A 1056 14.79 -25.37 38.56
N LEU A 1057 15.50 -24.60 39.38
CA LEU A 1057 16.95 -24.38 39.22
C LEU A 1057 17.80 -25.63 39.53
N GLN A 1058 17.35 -26.54 40.38
CA GLN A 1058 18.06 -27.81 40.65
C GLN A 1058 18.06 -28.79 39.47
N ASN A 1059 17.11 -28.65 38.55
CA ASN A 1059 17.01 -29.49 37.35
C ASN A 1059 17.96 -29.05 36.22
N LEU A 1060 18.70 -27.94 36.42
CA LEU A 1060 19.73 -27.41 35.51
C LEU A 1060 21.13 -27.96 35.81
#